data_AF-A0A914DA37-F1
#
_entry.id   AF-A0A914DA37-F1
#
_cell.length_a   1.000
_cell.length_b   1.000
_cell.length_c   1.000
_cell.angle_alpha   90.00
_cell.angle_beta   90.00
_cell.angle_gamma   90.00
#
_symmetry.space_group_name_H-M   'P 1'
#
loop_
_entity.id
_entity.type
_entity.pdbx_description
1 polymer ?
#
loop_
_entity_poly.entity_id
_entity_poly.type
_entity_poly.pdbx_seq_one_letter_code
_entity_poly.pdbx_strand_id
1 'polypeptide(L)'
;MTDSYFNAPLAEVDPEIAQVLDRELARQQGYLEMIASENFVPVSVLQSQGSVLTNKYAEGYPGRRYYGGCEEVDVAEELAIARAKALFGAEFANVQPHSGATANAAVLHAIARPGDTLLGLSLDQGGHLTHGMKINFSGRLYNIVAYGVDPETSLIDMDEVHRLAVEHQPKVIIAGWSAYPRHLDFARFRAIADEVGALLWVDMAHFAGLVAAGVHPSPVPHAHVVSSTVHKTIGGPRSGFILTNDAELAKKINSAVFPGQQGGPLMHVIAAKATAFKLAGTPEFKDRQERTVRGAALIADRLSQADVAGAGITVRSGGTDVHLVLVDLRNAELDGKQAEDLLHEIHITVNRNAVPNDPRPPLVTSGLRIGTPALATRGFGDAEFTEVADIIALALVPGADLEALRTRVAALTAAFPLYDGLQQATAAAIKDELRVRVAALAAQGVVPGIATVLVGADPASQLYVGMKHREAEAIGMASLHVELPGDATQDDVEAAIDALNADPACHGYIVQLPLPGHLDTERVLERIDPAKDADGLHPTNLGRLVLNVNGTITSPLPCTPRAVIELLQRNGYDLNGKDVAVVGRGVTIGRSIGLLLTRREINATVTLTHTGTRDLGAHLRQADVIVAAAGVAHLVRAEHVKPGAAVLDVGVTRERDPETGKSIVYGDVAPEVAEVAGFLSPNPGGVATKRAYDSSGRRKAAEERSRRILEAAARHFDEWGWPGTTIAAIAAEADVSENLVFQRFSSKFDLLMAVMRAGAFGRAPDLRGALAELDMSAIADPGERLERFLDLACAAVPHFAHYAIVWAQASASDDRARDQMDAAARAHRDNVLTVVRGLTGRPDTPADLVDRVTVATSAETYLQFAQLGWEMSSYRVWLRATLRGILALDRIVT
;
A
#
# COMPACT_ATOMS: atom_id res chain seq x y z
N MET A 1 -8.12 5.69 -23.95
CA MET A 1 -7.33 4.51 -23.59
C MET A 1 -8.31 3.50 -23.00
N THR A 2 -8.64 2.48 -23.78
CA THR A 2 -9.59 1.41 -23.50
C THR A 2 -8.89 0.29 -22.73
N ASP A 3 -9.53 -0.20 -21.68
CA ASP A 3 -9.14 -1.31 -20.78
C ASP A 3 -7.77 -1.18 -20.10
N SER A 4 -7.67 -0.24 -19.16
CA SER A 4 -6.50 -0.14 -18.29
C SER A 4 -6.69 -0.98 -17.03
N TYR A 5 -5.99 -2.12 -16.96
CA TYR A 5 -5.86 -2.93 -15.73
C TYR A 5 -5.14 -2.20 -14.58
N PHE A 6 -4.73 -0.95 -14.79
CA PHE A 6 -3.94 -0.18 -13.85
C PHE A 6 -4.61 -0.03 -12.47
N ASN A 7 -5.94 0.00 -12.42
CA ASN A 7 -6.70 0.15 -11.17
C ASN A 7 -7.53 -1.10 -10.82
N ALA A 8 -7.41 -2.19 -11.58
CA ALA A 8 -8.18 -3.40 -11.33
C ALA A 8 -7.61 -4.16 -10.12
N PRO A 9 -8.45 -4.76 -9.26
CA PRO A 9 -8.00 -5.55 -8.12
C PRO A 9 -7.30 -6.84 -8.56
N LEU A 10 -6.42 -7.37 -7.71
CA LEU A 10 -5.67 -8.60 -8.00
C LEU A 10 -6.58 -9.77 -8.38
N ALA A 11 -7.71 -9.96 -7.70
CA ALA A 11 -8.65 -11.04 -8.00
C ALA A 11 -9.29 -10.95 -9.41
N GLU A 12 -9.28 -9.77 -10.04
CA GLU A 12 -9.73 -9.59 -11.42
C GLU A 12 -8.59 -9.79 -12.41
N VAL A 13 -7.40 -9.23 -12.11
CA VAL A 13 -6.24 -9.27 -13.00
C VAL A 13 -5.57 -10.65 -13.01
N ASP A 14 -5.45 -11.29 -11.85
CA ASP A 14 -4.79 -12.56 -11.61
C ASP A 14 -5.49 -13.35 -10.48
N PRO A 15 -6.65 -13.98 -10.80
CA PRO A 15 -7.39 -14.79 -9.84
C PRO A 15 -6.59 -16.01 -9.33
N GLU A 16 -5.62 -16.51 -10.09
CA GLU A 16 -4.78 -17.64 -9.68
C GLU A 16 -3.87 -17.24 -8.52
N ILE A 17 -3.21 -16.08 -8.62
CA ILE A 17 -2.39 -15.54 -7.52
C ILE A 17 -3.26 -15.13 -6.33
N ALA A 18 -4.44 -14.55 -6.55
CA ALA A 18 -5.37 -14.26 -5.47
C ALA A 18 -5.68 -15.53 -4.64
N GLN A 19 -5.95 -16.66 -5.33
CA GLN A 19 -6.20 -17.94 -4.66
C GLN A 19 -4.96 -18.49 -3.92
N VAL A 20 -3.74 -18.22 -4.41
CA VAL A 20 -2.50 -18.56 -3.68
C VAL A 20 -2.42 -17.77 -2.37
N LEU A 21 -2.74 -16.48 -2.38
CA LEU A 21 -2.74 -15.64 -1.18
C LEU A 21 -3.78 -16.13 -0.15
N ASP A 22 -4.97 -16.51 -0.61
CA ASP A 22 -6.03 -17.06 0.25
C ASP A 22 -5.63 -18.38 0.90
N ARG A 23 -5.07 -19.32 0.12
CA ARG A 23 -4.62 -20.62 0.65
C ARG A 23 -3.49 -20.48 1.64
N GLU A 24 -2.53 -19.58 1.41
CA GLU A 24 -1.44 -19.36 2.35
C GLU A 24 -1.92 -18.68 3.63
N LEU A 25 -2.86 -17.73 3.53
CA LEU A 25 -3.49 -17.15 4.72
C LEU A 25 -4.22 -18.23 5.54
N ALA A 26 -4.99 -19.10 4.89
CA ALA A 26 -5.67 -20.21 5.55
C ALA A 26 -4.69 -21.19 6.22
N ARG A 27 -3.56 -21.50 5.57
CA ARG A 27 -2.49 -22.32 6.16
C ARG A 27 -1.94 -21.66 7.43
N GLN A 28 -1.56 -20.38 7.36
CA GLN A 28 -1.01 -19.65 8.50
C GLN A 28 -2.00 -19.53 9.67
N GLN A 29 -3.30 -19.43 9.38
CA GLN A 29 -4.35 -19.42 10.40
C GLN A 29 -4.55 -20.79 11.05
N GLY A 30 -4.53 -21.86 10.25
CA GLY A 30 -4.83 -23.23 10.68
C GLY A 30 -3.67 -24.02 11.28
N TYR A 31 -2.42 -23.56 11.15
CA TYR A 31 -1.21 -24.25 11.60
C TYR A 31 -0.53 -23.54 12.77
N LEU A 32 0.23 -24.28 13.57
CA LEU A 32 1.20 -23.71 14.51
C LEU A 32 2.53 -23.51 13.78
N GLU A 33 2.82 -22.26 13.41
CA GLU A 33 4.09 -21.89 12.78
C GLU A 33 5.19 -21.80 13.83
N MET A 34 6.19 -22.68 13.73
CA MET A 34 7.25 -22.85 14.72
C MET A 34 8.64 -22.94 14.10
N ILE A 35 8.80 -22.51 12.84
CA ILE A 35 10.12 -22.26 12.26
C ILE A 35 10.77 -21.07 12.98
N ALA A 36 11.94 -21.26 13.60
CA ALA A 36 12.58 -20.25 14.45
C ALA A 36 13.00 -18.94 13.76
N SER A 37 12.96 -18.90 12.44
CA SER A 37 13.22 -17.70 11.63
C SER A 37 11.97 -17.05 11.06
N GLU A 38 10.78 -17.61 11.32
CA GLU A 38 9.51 -17.07 10.84
C GLU A 38 8.76 -16.31 11.93
N ASN A 39 7.89 -15.41 11.49
CA ASN A 39 7.03 -14.61 12.33
C ASN A 39 5.88 -14.03 11.48
N PHE A 40 4.83 -13.56 12.14
CA PHE A 40 3.74 -12.85 11.50
C PHE A 40 3.93 -11.33 11.63
N VAL A 41 3.75 -10.61 10.53
CA VAL A 41 3.92 -9.16 10.51
C VAL A 41 2.60 -8.47 10.85
N PRO A 42 2.58 -7.36 11.60
CA PRO A 42 1.35 -6.60 11.82
C PRO A 42 0.70 -6.14 10.51
N VAL A 43 -0.63 -6.01 10.47
CA VAL A 43 -1.37 -5.51 9.28
C VAL A 43 -0.84 -4.16 8.79
N SER A 44 -0.39 -3.28 9.70
CA SER A 44 0.23 -2.01 9.35
C SER A 44 1.56 -2.16 8.58
N VAL A 45 2.29 -3.25 8.79
CA VAL A 45 3.50 -3.58 8.02
C VAL A 45 3.11 -4.09 6.63
N LEU A 46 2.06 -4.93 6.50
CA LEU A 46 1.51 -5.35 5.19
C LEU A 46 1.06 -4.14 4.36
N GLN A 47 0.35 -3.20 4.99
CA GLN A 47 -0.09 -1.95 4.35
C GLN A 47 1.09 -1.11 3.85
N SER A 48 2.17 -1.01 4.64
CA SER A 48 3.37 -0.28 4.23
C SER A 48 4.05 -0.97 3.03
N GLN A 49 4.13 -2.30 3.06
CA GLN A 49 4.75 -3.12 2.03
C GLN A 49 4.04 -3.01 0.67
N GLY A 50 2.70 -2.97 0.66
CA GLY A 50 1.87 -2.84 -0.55
C GLY A 50 1.56 -1.40 -0.98
N SER A 51 2.33 -0.41 -0.53
CA SER A 51 2.03 1.01 -0.75
C SER A 51 2.68 1.61 -2.01
N VAL A 52 2.20 2.80 -2.40
CA VAL A 52 2.72 3.59 -3.53
C VAL A 52 4.20 3.96 -3.41
N LEU A 53 4.82 3.83 -2.22
CA LEU A 53 6.26 4.04 -2.05
C LEU A 53 7.09 3.04 -2.88
N THR A 54 6.50 1.95 -3.36
CA THR A 54 7.15 1.04 -4.31
C THR A 54 7.54 1.70 -5.62
N ASN A 55 6.83 2.77 -6.02
CA ASN A 55 7.04 3.45 -7.29
C ASN A 55 8.24 4.42 -7.26
N LYS A 56 8.74 4.79 -6.07
CA LYS A 56 9.71 5.87 -5.94
C LYS A 56 11.15 5.36 -5.99
N TYR A 57 11.88 5.82 -7.00
CA TYR A 57 13.32 5.61 -7.12
C TYR A 57 14.08 6.70 -6.34
N ALA A 58 14.88 6.33 -5.34
CA ALA A 58 15.48 7.27 -4.37
C ALA A 58 16.96 6.97 -4.05
N GLU A 59 17.79 6.72 -5.07
CA GLU A 59 19.23 6.49 -4.89
C GLU A 59 19.92 7.63 -4.13
N GLY A 60 20.87 7.27 -3.27
CA GLY A 60 21.49 8.16 -2.29
C GLY A 60 20.90 7.97 -0.89
N TYR A 61 21.04 9.02 -0.07
CA TYR A 61 20.58 9.05 1.32
C TYR A 61 19.73 10.30 1.56
N PRO A 62 18.94 10.38 2.65
CA PRO A 62 18.10 11.55 2.93
C PRO A 62 18.87 12.88 2.82
N GLY A 63 18.29 13.84 2.10
CA GLY A 63 18.91 15.14 1.80
C GLY A 63 20.07 15.12 0.79
N ARG A 64 20.48 13.94 0.29
CA ARG A 64 21.56 13.75 -0.71
C ARG A 64 21.16 12.68 -1.73
N ARG A 65 20.06 12.93 -2.43
CA ARG A 65 19.51 12.04 -3.46
C ARG A 65 20.02 12.38 -4.85
N TYR A 66 20.12 11.36 -5.70
CA TYR A 66 20.46 11.51 -7.12
C TYR A 66 19.24 11.91 -7.99
N TYR A 67 18.03 11.73 -7.46
CA TYR A 67 16.77 12.05 -8.14
C TYR A 67 15.92 12.99 -7.29
N GLY A 68 15.19 13.90 -7.95
CA GLY A 68 14.22 14.79 -7.29
C GLY A 68 12.92 14.08 -6.89
N GLY A 69 12.06 14.76 -6.12
CA GLY A 69 10.76 14.24 -5.67
C GLY A 69 10.87 13.16 -4.59
N CYS A 70 11.85 13.29 -3.69
CA CYS A 70 12.15 12.33 -2.62
C CYS A 70 11.72 12.81 -1.22
N GLU A 71 10.96 13.88 -1.12
CA GLU A 71 10.65 14.60 0.13
C GLU A 71 9.98 13.69 1.16
N GLU A 72 8.98 12.90 0.74
CA GLU A 72 8.23 12.01 1.64
C GLU A 72 8.99 10.70 1.94
N VAL A 73 9.75 10.20 0.97
CA VAL A 73 10.54 8.97 1.17
C VAL A 73 11.75 9.23 2.06
N ASP A 74 12.32 10.43 2.04
CA ASP A 74 13.34 10.87 2.99
C ASP A 74 12.81 10.83 4.42
N VAL A 75 11.59 11.34 4.67
CA VAL A 75 10.94 11.25 5.99
C VAL A 75 10.78 9.80 6.43
N ALA A 76 10.33 8.90 5.54
CA ALA A 76 10.19 7.48 5.87
C ALA A 76 11.52 6.82 6.26
N GLU A 77 12.60 7.14 5.53
CA GLU A 77 13.94 6.63 5.81
C GLU A 77 14.54 7.21 7.10
N GLU A 78 14.39 8.51 7.33
CA GLU A 78 14.83 9.18 8.56
C GLU A 78 14.11 8.61 9.79
N LEU A 79 12.80 8.36 9.70
CA LEU A 79 12.05 7.70 10.76
C LEU A 79 12.56 6.28 11.03
N ALA A 80 12.88 5.51 9.99
CA ALA A 80 13.45 4.17 10.15
C ALA A 80 14.83 4.23 10.84
N ILE A 81 15.72 5.14 10.41
CA ILE A 81 17.04 5.35 10.98
C ILE A 81 16.94 5.76 12.45
N ALA A 82 16.14 6.78 12.76
CA ALA A 82 15.98 7.30 14.11
C ALA A 82 15.43 6.23 15.07
N ARG A 83 14.42 5.46 14.64
CA ARG A 83 13.84 4.38 15.44
C ARG A 83 14.81 3.22 15.64
N ALA A 84 15.56 2.82 14.61
CA ALA A 84 16.59 1.79 14.75
C ALA A 84 17.66 2.20 15.78
N LYS A 85 18.17 3.43 15.68
CA LYS A 85 19.13 3.98 16.64
C LYS A 85 18.59 3.96 18.07
N ALA A 86 17.35 4.42 18.26
CA ALA A 86 16.71 4.46 19.57
C ALA A 86 16.50 3.07 20.18
N LEU A 87 16.05 2.09 19.39
CA LEU A 87 15.82 0.72 19.86
C LEU A 87 17.08 0.02 20.33
N PHE A 88 18.19 0.22 19.62
CA PHE A 88 19.41 -0.56 19.83
C PHE A 88 20.52 0.20 20.55
N GLY A 89 20.33 1.49 20.85
CA GLY A 89 21.35 2.34 21.46
C GLY A 89 22.56 2.56 20.53
N ALA A 90 22.31 2.66 19.22
CA ALA A 90 23.35 2.85 18.21
C ALA A 90 23.48 4.33 17.78
N GLU A 91 24.70 4.78 17.46
CA GLU A 91 24.93 6.13 16.95
C GLU A 91 24.60 6.26 15.46
N PHE A 92 24.83 5.21 14.67
CA PHE A 92 24.58 5.18 13.23
C PHE A 92 23.79 3.94 12.83
N ALA A 93 22.89 4.11 11.86
CA ALA A 93 22.11 3.03 11.28
C ALA A 93 21.98 3.22 9.77
N ASN A 94 22.16 2.13 9.02
CA ASN A 94 21.79 2.02 7.62
C ASN A 94 20.62 1.06 7.48
N VAL A 95 19.51 1.54 6.92
CA VAL A 95 18.24 0.81 6.80
C VAL A 95 17.90 0.44 5.36
N GLN A 96 18.83 0.59 4.42
CA GLN A 96 18.60 0.28 3.00
C GLN A 96 18.83 -1.18 2.59
N PRO A 97 19.52 -2.08 3.33
CA PRO A 97 19.71 -3.45 2.87
C PRO A 97 18.40 -4.20 2.58
N HIS A 98 18.32 -4.81 1.40
CA HIS A 98 17.15 -5.56 0.93
C HIS A 98 16.90 -6.87 1.70
N SER A 99 17.92 -7.43 2.34
CA SER A 99 17.83 -8.65 3.15
C SER A 99 18.99 -8.72 4.17
N GLY A 100 19.00 -9.74 5.02
CA GLY A 100 20.15 -10.01 5.89
C GLY A 100 21.41 -10.37 5.09
N ALA A 101 21.27 -11.14 4.00
CA ALA A 101 22.40 -11.52 3.18
C ALA A 101 23.05 -10.30 2.49
N THR A 102 22.25 -9.35 2.00
CA THR A 102 22.79 -8.11 1.41
C THR A 102 23.34 -7.15 2.47
N ALA A 103 22.78 -7.15 3.69
CA ALA A 103 23.38 -6.42 4.81
C ALA A 103 24.77 -6.97 5.14
N ASN A 104 24.89 -8.30 5.25
CA ASN A 104 26.15 -8.99 5.56
C ASN A 104 27.19 -8.79 4.45
N ALA A 105 26.78 -8.83 3.18
CA ALA A 105 27.65 -8.53 2.05
C ALA A 105 28.15 -7.07 2.08
N ALA A 106 27.29 -6.10 2.43
CA ALA A 106 27.70 -4.71 2.58
C ALA A 106 28.66 -4.49 3.76
N VAL A 107 28.44 -5.18 4.89
CA VAL A 107 29.39 -5.16 6.02
C VAL A 107 30.76 -5.65 5.57
N LEU A 108 30.84 -6.84 4.97
CA LEU A 108 32.11 -7.41 4.53
C LEU A 108 32.80 -6.57 3.45
N HIS A 109 32.04 -5.95 2.54
CA HIS A 109 32.60 -5.01 1.56
C HIS A 109 33.17 -3.74 2.22
N ALA A 110 32.57 -3.28 3.32
CA ALA A 110 33.05 -2.10 4.05
C ALA A 110 34.32 -2.38 4.87
N ILE A 111 34.49 -3.61 5.40
CA ILE A 111 35.50 -3.91 6.42
C ILE A 111 36.57 -4.93 6.02
N ALA A 112 36.39 -5.64 4.91
CA ALA A 112 37.30 -6.68 4.42
C ALA A 112 37.51 -6.60 2.91
N ARG A 113 38.62 -7.16 2.43
CA ARG A 113 38.97 -7.29 1.00
C ARG A 113 38.99 -8.76 0.61
N PRO A 114 38.70 -9.11 -0.66
CA PRO A 114 38.87 -10.49 -1.13
C PRO A 114 40.26 -11.04 -0.79
N GLY A 115 40.31 -12.26 -0.26
CA GLY A 115 41.52 -12.90 0.26
C GLY A 115 41.82 -12.63 1.74
N ASP A 116 41.18 -11.65 2.38
CA ASP A 116 41.30 -11.49 3.84
C ASP A 116 40.72 -12.72 4.57
N THR A 117 41.23 -13.02 5.75
CA THR A 117 40.77 -14.14 6.58
C THR A 117 39.56 -13.75 7.45
N LEU A 118 38.52 -14.58 7.47
CA LEU A 118 37.35 -14.45 8.35
C LEU A 118 37.32 -15.64 9.33
N LEU A 119 37.00 -15.38 10.59
CA LEU A 119 36.77 -16.39 11.62
C LEU A 119 35.29 -16.40 12.03
N GLY A 120 34.56 -17.48 11.77
CA GLY A 120 33.12 -17.57 12.02
C GLY A 120 32.66 -18.93 12.55
N LEU A 121 31.44 -19.00 13.09
CA LEU A 121 30.86 -20.26 13.57
C LEU A 121 30.58 -21.19 12.39
N SER A 122 30.96 -22.46 12.52
CA SER A 122 30.69 -23.47 11.48
C SER A 122 29.19 -23.64 11.22
N LEU A 123 28.81 -23.81 9.94
CA LEU A 123 27.41 -23.91 9.51
C LEU A 123 26.69 -25.11 10.13
N ASP A 124 27.36 -26.27 10.17
CA ASP A 124 26.85 -27.52 10.76
C ASP A 124 26.83 -27.50 12.30
N GLN A 125 27.34 -26.43 12.92
CA GLN A 125 27.33 -26.21 14.36
C GLN A 125 26.53 -24.96 14.77
N GLY A 126 25.66 -24.47 13.87
CA GLY A 126 24.70 -23.41 14.16
C GLY A 126 25.00 -22.07 13.51
N GLY A 127 26.07 -21.94 12.72
CA GLY A 127 26.42 -20.75 11.95
C GLY A 127 25.40 -20.40 10.85
N HIS A 128 25.70 -19.38 10.05
CA HIS A 128 24.89 -18.99 8.89
C HIS A 128 25.69 -19.08 7.59
N LEU A 129 24.97 -19.27 6.47
CA LEU A 129 25.55 -19.41 5.12
C LEU A 129 26.51 -18.27 4.75
N THR A 130 26.23 -17.05 5.22
CA THR A 130 27.03 -15.84 4.93
C THR A 130 28.23 -15.66 5.85
N HIS A 131 28.48 -16.59 6.77
CA HIS A 131 29.62 -16.55 7.70
C HIS A 131 30.80 -17.38 7.19
N GLY A 132 30.83 -17.70 5.89
CA GLY A 132 31.94 -18.41 5.26
C GLY A 132 31.61 -19.76 4.62
N MET A 133 30.34 -20.09 4.37
CA MET A 133 30.03 -21.33 3.63
C MET A 133 30.70 -21.29 2.24
N LYS A 134 31.45 -22.34 1.89
CA LYS A 134 32.27 -22.44 0.67
C LYS A 134 31.59 -21.98 -0.63
N ILE A 135 30.30 -22.28 -0.81
CA ILE A 135 29.58 -21.92 -2.04
C ILE A 135 28.97 -20.51 -2.02
N ASN A 136 28.84 -19.90 -0.84
CA ASN A 136 28.34 -18.54 -0.66
C ASN A 136 29.40 -17.49 -1.07
N PHE A 137 29.00 -16.24 -1.35
CA PHE A 137 29.95 -15.17 -1.67
C PHE A 137 31.05 -15.03 -0.61
N SER A 138 30.70 -15.19 0.67
CA SER A 138 31.64 -15.12 1.79
C SER A 138 32.72 -16.20 1.68
N GLY A 139 32.35 -17.47 1.46
CA GLY A 139 33.33 -18.55 1.29
C GLY A 139 34.07 -18.55 -0.05
N ARG A 140 33.55 -17.86 -1.07
CA ARG A 140 34.21 -17.73 -2.38
C ARG A 140 35.26 -16.60 -2.42
N LEU A 141 35.01 -15.51 -1.70
CA LEU A 141 35.84 -14.30 -1.77
C LEU A 141 36.89 -14.23 -0.68
N TYR A 142 36.69 -14.89 0.46
CA TYR A 142 37.54 -14.74 1.63
C TYR A 142 38.11 -16.09 2.08
N ASN A 143 39.22 -16.04 2.83
CA ASN A 143 39.78 -17.24 3.47
C ASN A 143 39.02 -17.52 4.76
N ILE A 144 38.36 -18.68 4.87
CA ILE A 144 37.48 -18.98 6.00
C ILE A 144 38.16 -19.90 6.99
N VAL A 145 38.18 -19.48 8.26
CA VAL A 145 38.48 -20.30 9.43
C VAL A 145 37.20 -20.46 10.22
N ALA A 146 36.87 -21.68 10.62
CA ALA A 146 35.66 -21.96 11.38
C ALA A 146 36.02 -22.33 12.83
N TYR A 147 35.33 -21.73 13.80
CA TYR A 147 35.29 -22.22 15.17
C TYR A 147 34.01 -23.04 15.40
N GLY A 148 34.03 -23.90 16.41
CA GLY A 148 32.94 -24.79 16.74
C GLY A 148 32.34 -24.57 18.12
N VAL A 149 31.55 -25.56 18.50
CA VAL A 149 31.05 -25.79 19.85
C VAL A 149 31.78 -26.99 20.45
N ASP A 150 31.92 -26.98 21.77
CA ASP A 150 32.42 -28.11 22.53
C ASP A 150 31.49 -29.34 22.30
N PRO A 151 32.04 -30.52 21.94
CA PRO A 151 31.23 -31.69 21.58
C PRO A 151 30.31 -32.21 22.69
N GLU A 152 30.69 -32.02 23.95
CA GLU A 152 29.95 -32.53 25.11
C GLU A 152 28.85 -31.55 25.53
N THR A 153 29.22 -30.29 25.76
CA THR A 153 28.34 -29.24 26.26
C THR A 153 27.53 -28.56 25.16
N SER A 154 27.97 -28.62 23.90
CA SER A 154 27.41 -27.86 22.76
C SER A 154 27.41 -26.34 22.96
N LEU A 155 28.30 -25.83 23.82
CA LEU A 155 28.53 -24.40 23.98
C LEU A 155 29.69 -23.98 23.08
N ILE A 156 29.70 -22.74 22.58
CA ILE A 156 30.85 -22.24 21.81
C ILE A 156 32.10 -22.31 22.68
N ASP A 157 33.15 -22.93 22.15
CA ASP A 157 34.44 -23.05 22.81
C ASP A 157 35.23 -21.74 22.62
N MET A 158 35.19 -20.86 23.62
CA MET A 158 35.88 -19.58 23.56
C MET A 158 37.41 -19.70 23.61
N ASP A 159 37.95 -20.83 24.09
CA ASP A 159 39.39 -21.11 24.05
C ASP A 159 39.79 -21.53 22.63
N GLU A 160 38.95 -22.30 21.93
CA GLU A 160 39.14 -22.57 20.51
C GLU A 160 39.07 -21.28 19.67
N VAL A 161 38.07 -20.42 19.92
CA VAL A 161 37.95 -19.12 19.23
C VAL A 161 39.23 -18.29 19.42
N HIS A 162 39.75 -18.21 20.65
CA HIS A 162 40.99 -17.49 20.96
C HIS A 162 42.20 -18.11 20.25
N ARG A 163 42.38 -19.43 20.36
CA ARG A 163 43.47 -20.17 19.73
C ARG A 163 43.50 -19.95 18.21
N LEU A 164 42.35 -20.10 17.54
CA LEU A 164 42.22 -19.91 16.09
C LEU A 164 42.45 -18.45 15.68
N ALA A 165 42.00 -17.49 16.48
CA ALA A 165 42.24 -16.07 16.21
C ALA A 165 43.74 -15.75 16.28
N VAL A 166 44.46 -16.24 17.29
CA VAL A 166 45.91 -16.05 17.42
C VAL A 166 46.67 -16.75 16.29
N GLU A 167 46.29 -17.98 15.94
CA GLU A 167 46.94 -18.79 14.91
C GLU A 167 46.77 -18.17 13.51
N HIS A 168 45.57 -17.73 13.16
CA HIS A 168 45.22 -17.33 11.79
C HIS A 168 45.15 -15.83 11.54
N GLN A 169 45.24 -15.01 12.60
CA GLN A 169 45.23 -13.53 12.53
C GLN A 169 44.10 -13.01 11.61
N PRO A 170 42.82 -13.34 11.90
CA PRO A 170 41.71 -13.01 11.03
C PRO A 170 41.52 -11.50 10.90
N LYS A 171 41.07 -11.04 9.74
CA LYS A 171 40.68 -9.63 9.56
C LYS A 171 39.36 -9.31 10.27
N VAL A 172 38.45 -10.28 10.29
CA VAL A 172 37.12 -10.16 10.90
C VAL A 172 36.82 -11.40 11.72
N ILE A 173 36.36 -11.18 12.95
CA ILE A 173 35.74 -12.22 13.79
C ILE A 173 34.23 -12.01 13.74
N ILE A 174 33.49 -13.07 13.39
CA ILE A 174 32.04 -13.06 13.24
C ILE A 174 31.42 -13.75 14.46
N ALA A 175 30.57 -13.03 15.17
CA ALA A 175 29.77 -13.56 16.27
C ALA A 175 28.29 -13.49 15.90
N GLY A 176 27.67 -14.63 15.62
CA GLY A 176 26.27 -14.69 15.18
C GLY A 176 25.92 -16.09 14.73
N TRP A 177 24.63 -16.42 14.73
CA TRP A 177 24.17 -17.78 14.52
C TRP A 177 22.76 -17.86 13.94
N SER A 178 22.43 -19.02 13.38
CA SER A 178 21.09 -19.41 12.95
C SER A 178 20.44 -20.47 13.85
N ALA A 179 21.26 -21.32 14.50
CA ALA A 179 20.78 -22.44 15.28
C ALA A 179 21.68 -22.70 16.51
N TYR A 180 21.77 -21.72 17.40
CA TYR A 180 22.48 -21.84 18.67
C TYR A 180 21.55 -21.36 19.81
N PRO A 181 21.19 -22.23 20.77
CA PRO A 181 20.16 -21.93 21.76
C PRO A 181 20.67 -21.17 23.00
N ARG A 182 21.85 -20.54 22.91
CA ARG A 182 22.50 -19.87 24.05
C ARG A 182 22.94 -18.44 23.72
N HIS A 183 23.05 -17.61 24.75
CA HIS A 183 23.64 -16.28 24.63
C HIS A 183 25.12 -16.35 24.24
N LEU A 184 25.60 -15.33 23.54
CA LEU A 184 27.00 -15.17 23.18
C LEU A 184 27.73 -14.25 24.17
N ASP A 185 28.98 -14.59 24.49
CA ASP A 185 29.86 -13.71 25.27
C ASP A 185 30.52 -12.65 24.38
N PHE A 186 29.76 -11.59 24.07
CA PHE A 186 30.24 -10.50 23.21
C PHE A 186 31.48 -9.78 23.78
N ALA A 187 31.62 -9.73 25.11
CA ALA A 187 32.77 -9.11 25.75
C ALA A 187 34.03 -9.94 25.51
N ARG A 188 33.96 -11.27 25.62
CA ARG A 188 35.08 -12.16 25.31
C ARG A 188 35.41 -12.15 23.83
N PHE A 189 34.42 -12.19 22.93
CA PHE A 189 34.67 -12.00 21.49
C PHE A 189 35.39 -10.70 21.18
N ARG A 190 34.99 -9.60 21.85
CA ARG A 190 35.62 -8.30 21.68
C ARG A 190 37.07 -8.30 22.16
N ALA A 191 37.33 -8.86 23.35
CA ALA A 191 38.70 -8.97 23.88
C ALA A 191 39.64 -9.73 22.94
N ILE A 192 39.17 -10.84 22.34
CA ILE A 192 39.94 -11.63 21.37
C ILE A 192 40.18 -10.81 20.10
N ALA A 193 39.17 -10.11 19.58
CA ALA A 193 39.31 -9.28 18.40
C ALA A 193 40.34 -8.17 18.60
N ASP A 194 40.34 -7.51 19.76
CA ASP A 194 41.31 -6.47 20.10
C ASP A 194 42.74 -7.02 20.22
N GLU A 195 42.90 -8.20 20.82
CA GLU A 195 44.20 -8.86 20.99
C GLU A 195 44.91 -9.12 19.65
N VAL A 196 44.17 -9.58 18.64
CA VAL A 196 44.73 -9.92 17.32
C VAL A 196 44.54 -8.81 16.26
N GLY A 197 43.99 -7.66 16.65
CA GLY A 197 43.75 -6.53 15.75
C GLY A 197 42.66 -6.77 14.68
N ALA A 198 41.71 -7.67 14.96
CA ALA A 198 40.57 -7.97 14.10
C ALA A 198 39.38 -7.04 14.36
N LEU A 199 38.49 -6.92 13.37
CA LEU A 199 37.18 -6.30 13.59
C LEU A 199 36.16 -7.35 14.05
N LEU A 200 35.53 -7.12 15.19
CA LEU A 200 34.33 -7.85 15.61
C LEU A 200 33.08 -7.37 14.84
N TRP A 201 32.48 -8.27 14.07
CA TRP A 201 31.16 -8.10 13.46
C TRP A 201 30.16 -9.06 14.12
N VAL A 202 29.03 -8.53 14.61
CA VAL A 202 27.93 -9.34 15.14
C VAL A 202 26.76 -9.40 14.15
N ASP A 203 26.30 -10.60 13.80
CA ASP A 203 25.05 -10.81 13.08
C ASP A 203 23.96 -11.26 14.06
N MET A 204 23.09 -10.32 14.44
CA MET A 204 22.02 -10.56 15.41
C MET A 204 20.67 -10.93 14.78
N ALA A 205 20.65 -11.34 13.51
CA ALA A 205 19.42 -11.57 12.75
C ALA A 205 18.34 -12.38 13.50
N HIS A 206 18.75 -13.40 14.24
CA HIS A 206 17.86 -14.28 14.99
C HIS A 206 17.36 -13.67 16.31
N PHE A 207 18.17 -12.89 17.02
CA PHE A 207 17.86 -12.41 18.38
C PHE A 207 17.68 -10.88 18.47
N ALA A 208 17.60 -10.16 17.34
CA ALA A 208 17.43 -8.70 17.33
C ALA A 208 16.15 -8.22 18.03
N GLY A 209 15.04 -8.96 17.94
CA GLY A 209 13.82 -8.63 18.69
C GLY A 209 14.03 -8.74 20.20
N LEU A 210 14.76 -9.77 20.64
CA LEU A 210 15.09 -9.99 22.05
C LEU A 210 15.99 -8.87 22.60
N VAL A 211 16.97 -8.43 21.79
CA VAL A 211 17.83 -7.28 22.13
C VAL A 211 17.00 -6.00 22.24
N ALA A 212 16.11 -5.73 21.27
CA ALA A 212 15.24 -4.55 21.29
C ALA A 212 14.32 -4.50 22.52
N ALA A 213 13.85 -5.66 22.99
CA ALA A 213 13.03 -5.78 24.20
C ALA A 213 13.83 -5.79 25.52
N GLY A 214 15.16 -5.87 25.46
CA GLY A 214 16.03 -5.95 26.64
C GLY A 214 16.02 -7.30 27.35
N VAL A 215 15.62 -8.38 26.67
CA VAL A 215 15.62 -9.76 27.21
C VAL A 215 16.78 -10.61 26.71
N HIS A 216 17.71 -10.00 25.96
CA HIS A 216 18.97 -10.58 25.51
C HIS A 216 20.09 -9.53 25.63
N PRO A 217 21.35 -9.91 25.97
CA PRO A 217 22.47 -8.98 25.99
C PRO A 217 22.63 -8.21 24.67
N SER A 218 22.87 -6.90 24.74
CA SER A 218 23.08 -6.10 23.52
C SER A 218 24.52 -6.26 22.99
N PRO A 219 24.71 -6.57 21.69
CA PRO A 219 26.04 -6.60 21.09
C PRO A 219 26.59 -5.23 20.71
N VAL A 220 25.72 -4.20 20.63
CA VAL A 220 26.07 -2.86 20.12
C VAL A 220 27.22 -2.19 20.88
N PRO A 221 27.34 -2.29 22.22
CA PRO A 221 28.47 -1.72 22.96
C PRO A 221 29.82 -2.42 22.69
N HIS A 222 29.81 -3.65 22.16
CA HIS A 222 31.00 -4.48 22.01
C HIS A 222 31.47 -4.57 20.55
N ALA A 223 30.53 -4.72 19.62
CA ALA A 223 30.80 -4.93 18.20
C ALA A 223 31.25 -3.65 17.50
N HIS A 224 32.14 -3.78 16.51
CA HIS A 224 32.45 -2.66 15.61
C HIS A 224 31.30 -2.41 14.65
N VAL A 225 30.67 -3.49 14.18
CA VAL A 225 29.51 -3.46 13.29
C VAL A 225 28.51 -4.51 13.75
N VAL A 226 27.23 -4.18 13.74
CA VAL A 226 26.14 -5.13 13.95
C VAL A 226 25.26 -5.15 12.70
N SER A 227 24.98 -6.32 12.15
CA SER A 227 23.97 -6.49 11.10
C SER A 227 22.79 -7.31 11.63
N SER A 228 21.63 -7.14 11.00
CA SER A 228 20.45 -7.94 11.33
C SER A 228 19.43 -7.97 10.21
N THR A 229 18.53 -8.95 10.30
CA THR A 229 17.24 -8.95 9.61
C THR A 229 16.14 -8.28 10.43
N VAL A 230 15.05 -7.86 9.78
CA VAL A 230 13.85 -7.29 10.46
C VAL A 230 12.69 -8.29 10.57
N HIS A 231 12.70 -9.39 9.82
CA HIS A 231 11.54 -10.30 9.69
C HIS A 231 11.45 -11.44 10.70
N LYS A 232 12.51 -11.68 11.49
CA LYS A 232 12.53 -12.79 12.47
C LYS A 232 11.88 -12.37 13.80
N THR A 233 12.63 -12.33 14.89
CA THR A 233 12.12 -11.96 16.22
C THR A 233 11.52 -10.55 16.31
N ILE A 234 11.94 -9.61 15.45
CA ILE A 234 11.29 -8.28 15.36
C ILE A 234 9.87 -8.38 14.76
N GLY A 235 9.61 -9.30 13.84
CA GLY A 235 8.30 -9.42 13.18
C GLY A 235 7.96 -8.26 12.23
N GLY A 236 8.94 -7.73 11.51
CA GLY A 236 8.76 -6.72 10.46
C GLY A 236 8.98 -7.27 9.03
N PRO A 237 9.19 -6.40 8.03
CA PRO A 237 9.25 -6.84 6.63
C PRO A 237 10.54 -7.62 6.32
N ARG A 238 10.49 -8.48 5.28
CA ARG A 238 11.67 -9.18 4.75
C ARG A 238 12.71 -8.17 4.27
N SER A 239 13.75 -7.99 5.08
CA SER A 239 14.76 -6.95 4.89
C SER A 239 15.92 -7.05 5.89
N GLY A 240 16.95 -6.20 5.74
CA GLY A 240 18.07 -6.09 6.69
C GLY A 240 18.44 -4.65 7.07
N PHE A 241 19.25 -4.48 8.10
CA PHE A 241 19.81 -3.21 8.55
C PHE A 241 21.19 -3.42 9.18
N ILE A 242 21.96 -2.34 9.27
CA ILE A 242 23.32 -2.33 9.82
C ILE A 242 23.44 -1.19 10.83
N LEU A 243 24.09 -1.45 11.96
CA LEU A 243 24.35 -0.51 13.03
C LEU A 243 25.86 -0.41 13.29
N THR A 244 26.31 0.76 13.73
CA THR A 244 27.66 0.97 14.26
C THR A 244 27.69 2.20 15.16
N ASN A 245 28.67 2.25 16.06
CA ASN A 245 29.00 3.43 16.86
C ASN A 245 30.27 4.15 16.34
N ASP A 246 30.79 3.75 15.18
CA ASP A 246 31.95 4.36 14.55
C ASP A 246 31.52 5.14 13.30
N ALA A 247 31.76 6.45 13.30
CA ALA A 247 31.39 7.35 12.21
C ALA A 247 32.12 7.05 10.89
N GLU A 248 33.36 6.57 10.93
CA GLU A 248 34.14 6.20 9.74
C GLU A 248 33.65 4.87 9.17
N LEU A 249 33.31 3.90 10.03
CA LEU A 249 32.63 2.69 9.58
C LEU A 249 31.24 3.00 9.00
N ALA A 250 30.48 3.92 9.61
CA ALA A 250 29.17 4.33 9.08
C ALA A 250 29.26 4.87 7.65
N LYS A 251 30.27 5.72 7.36
CA LYS A 251 30.53 6.21 6.00
C LYS A 251 30.87 5.08 5.03
N LYS A 252 31.75 4.16 5.42
CA LYS A 252 32.14 3.00 4.59
C LYS A 252 30.96 2.07 4.34
N ILE A 253 30.14 1.80 5.35
CA ILE A 253 28.93 0.99 5.25
C ILE A 253 27.94 1.65 4.29
N ASN A 254 27.71 2.96 4.43
CA ASN A 254 26.83 3.68 3.52
C ASN A 254 27.31 3.54 2.07
N SER A 255 28.59 3.79 1.81
CA SER A 255 29.18 3.61 0.46
C SER A 255 29.10 2.17 -0.03
N ALA A 256 29.27 1.18 0.86
CA ALA A 256 29.20 -0.24 0.54
C ALA A 256 27.79 -0.70 0.14
N VAL A 257 26.76 -0.17 0.81
CA VAL A 257 25.36 -0.41 0.44
C VAL A 257 25.05 0.27 -0.88
N PHE A 258 25.28 1.58 -0.97
CA PHE A 258 25.08 2.37 -2.18
C PHE A 258 26.20 3.42 -2.31
N PRO A 259 26.89 3.52 -3.46
CA PRO A 259 26.65 2.81 -4.72
C PRO A 259 27.32 1.42 -4.82
N GLY A 260 27.86 0.88 -3.72
CA GLY A 260 28.71 -0.32 -3.76
C GLY A 260 28.04 -1.60 -4.25
N GLN A 261 26.82 -1.91 -3.80
CA GLN A 261 26.16 -3.19 -4.11
C GLN A 261 24.69 -3.09 -4.52
N GLN A 262 23.97 -2.07 -4.06
CA GLN A 262 22.56 -1.86 -4.37
C GLN A 262 22.36 -0.61 -5.24
N GLY A 263 21.26 -0.56 -5.99
CA GLY A 263 20.76 0.64 -6.67
C GLY A 263 19.74 1.38 -5.82
N GLY A 264 18.55 1.64 -6.36
CA GLY A 264 17.46 2.32 -5.64
C GLY A 264 16.98 1.57 -4.39
N PRO A 265 16.85 2.26 -3.22
CA PRO A 265 16.30 1.65 -2.02
C PRO A 265 14.81 1.32 -2.16
N LEU A 266 14.39 0.20 -1.56
CA LEU A 266 12.98 -0.22 -1.53
C LEU A 266 12.18 0.62 -0.51
N MET A 267 11.68 1.79 -0.92
CA MET A 267 11.07 2.75 0.02
C MET A 267 9.83 2.23 0.76
N HIS A 268 9.01 1.38 0.13
CA HIS A 268 7.89 0.68 0.77
C HIS A 268 8.37 -0.27 1.89
N VAL A 269 9.49 -0.97 1.69
CA VAL A 269 10.13 -1.81 2.71
C VAL A 269 10.72 -0.95 3.83
N ILE A 270 11.35 0.18 3.51
CA ILE A 270 11.92 1.09 4.52
C ILE A 270 10.81 1.69 5.40
N ALA A 271 9.69 2.11 4.81
CA ALA A 271 8.52 2.53 5.58
C ALA A 271 7.97 1.40 6.46
N ALA A 272 7.92 0.18 5.93
CA ALA A 272 7.54 -1.00 6.71
C ALA A 272 8.52 -1.29 7.87
N LYS A 273 9.83 -1.08 7.69
CA LYS A 273 10.84 -1.14 8.77
C LYS A 273 10.57 -0.07 9.83
N ALA A 274 10.33 1.18 9.41
CA ALA A 274 10.00 2.26 10.34
C ALA A 274 8.78 1.90 11.21
N THR A 275 7.73 1.35 10.60
CA THR A 275 6.53 0.87 11.29
C THR A 275 6.87 -0.26 12.28
N ALA A 276 7.62 -1.27 11.83
CA ALA A 276 8.03 -2.39 12.70
C ALA A 276 8.88 -1.91 13.89
N PHE A 277 9.83 -0.99 13.67
CA PHE A 277 10.66 -0.44 14.74
C PHE A 277 9.85 0.41 15.73
N LYS A 278 8.82 1.13 15.27
CA LYS A 278 7.91 1.84 16.19
C LYS A 278 7.21 0.85 17.12
N LEU A 279 6.71 -0.25 16.57
CA LEU A 279 6.02 -1.29 17.34
C LEU A 279 7.00 -2.04 18.26
N ALA A 280 8.24 -2.24 17.83
CA ALA A 280 9.28 -2.87 18.65
C ALA A 280 9.65 -2.07 19.90
N GLY A 281 9.34 -0.77 19.92
CA GLY A 281 9.59 0.09 21.07
C GLY A 281 8.46 0.12 22.10
N THR A 282 7.40 -0.68 21.95
CA THR A 282 6.23 -0.63 22.85
C THR A 282 6.30 -1.68 23.97
N PRO A 283 5.61 -1.46 25.11
CA PRO A 283 5.51 -2.45 26.18
C PRO A 283 4.91 -3.79 25.73
N GLU A 284 3.95 -3.77 24.82
CA GLU A 284 3.30 -4.99 24.28
C GLU A 284 4.30 -5.84 23.49
N PHE A 285 5.22 -5.21 22.75
CA PHE A 285 6.29 -5.94 22.08
C PHE A 285 7.25 -6.59 23.09
N LYS A 286 7.57 -5.89 24.19
CA LYS A 286 8.42 -6.44 25.25
C LYS A 286 7.78 -7.67 25.89
N ASP A 287 6.51 -7.59 26.29
CA ASP A 287 5.75 -8.74 26.80
C ASP A 287 5.80 -9.92 25.82
N ARG A 288 5.59 -9.64 24.52
CA ARG A 288 5.69 -10.66 23.48
C ARG A 288 7.06 -11.34 23.43
N GLN A 289 8.16 -10.60 23.56
CA GLN A 289 9.51 -11.19 23.56
C GLN A 289 9.78 -11.97 24.86
N GLU A 290 9.25 -11.54 26.00
CA GLU A 290 9.33 -12.32 27.25
C GLU A 290 8.58 -13.66 27.11
N ARG A 291 7.37 -13.66 26.56
CA ARG A 291 6.63 -14.89 26.21
C ARG A 291 7.37 -15.75 25.19
N THR A 292 8.05 -15.14 24.23
CA THR A 292 8.88 -15.85 23.24
C THR A 292 9.96 -16.68 23.94
N VAL A 293 10.74 -16.09 24.86
CA VAL A 293 11.80 -16.80 25.60
C VAL A 293 11.22 -17.84 26.55
N ARG A 294 10.19 -17.48 27.33
CA ARG A 294 9.54 -18.44 28.26
C ARG A 294 8.94 -19.63 27.54
N GLY A 295 8.26 -19.41 26.41
CA GLY A 295 7.71 -20.49 25.60
C GLY A 295 8.78 -21.46 25.10
N ALA A 296 9.95 -20.95 24.68
CA ALA A 296 11.06 -21.79 24.24
C ALA A 296 11.63 -22.61 25.40
N ALA A 297 11.73 -22.03 26.60
CA ALA A 297 12.12 -22.73 27.81
C ALA A 297 11.13 -23.85 28.18
N LEU A 298 9.81 -23.59 28.15
CA LEU A 298 8.78 -24.60 28.43
C LEU A 298 8.85 -25.80 27.47
N ILE A 299 9.10 -25.54 26.17
CA ILE A 299 9.31 -26.60 25.18
C ILE A 299 10.57 -27.40 25.49
N ALA A 300 11.69 -26.72 25.79
CA ALA A 300 12.94 -27.39 26.14
C ALA A 300 12.79 -28.26 27.41
N ASP A 301 12.10 -27.76 28.42
CA ASP A 301 11.86 -28.46 29.69
C ASP A 301 11.02 -29.72 29.48
N ARG A 302 9.93 -29.62 28.69
CA ARG A 302 9.07 -30.77 28.40
C ARG A 302 9.78 -31.84 27.56
N LEU A 303 10.60 -31.43 26.59
CA LEU A 303 11.40 -32.34 25.75
C LEU A 303 12.58 -32.97 26.49
N SER A 304 12.93 -32.45 27.68
CA SER A 304 13.97 -33.01 28.54
C SER A 304 13.44 -34.04 29.56
N GLN A 305 12.13 -34.33 29.55
CA GLN A 305 11.52 -35.29 30.48
C GLN A 305 11.88 -36.74 30.15
N ALA A 306 11.75 -37.62 31.16
CA ALA A 306 12.24 -39.00 31.10
C ALA A 306 11.55 -39.87 30.03
N ASP A 307 10.28 -39.61 29.71
CA ASP A 307 9.54 -40.30 28.65
C ASP A 307 10.11 -40.00 27.26
N VAL A 308 10.44 -38.73 27.01
CA VAL A 308 11.06 -38.26 25.76
C VAL A 308 12.51 -38.72 25.65
N ALA A 309 13.28 -38.58 26.75
CA ALA A 309 14.65 -39.07 26.81
C ALA A 309 14.74 -40.60 26.62
N GLY A 310 13.77 -41.35 27.15
CA GLY A 310 13.66 -42.80 26.96
C GLY A 310 13.44 -43.21 25.50
N ALA A 311 12.88 -42.32 24.67
CA ALA A 311 12.76 -42.49 23.22
C ALA A 311 14.00 -42.04 22.43
N GLY A 312 15.10 -41.70 23.12
CA GLY A 312 16.36 -41.29 22.49
C GLY A 312 16.40 -39.84 22.02
N ILE A 313 15.43 -39.01 22.44
CA ILE A 313 15.31 -37.60 22.07
C ILE A 313 15.91 -36.74 23.19
N THR A 314 16.74 -35.77 22.84
CA THR A 314 17.36 -34.86 23.84
C THR A 314 17.38 -33.41 23.36
N VAL A 315 17.61 -32.47 24.28
CA VAL A 315 17.78 -31.05 23.96
C VAL A 315 19.27 -30.66 24.07
N ARG A 316 19.84 -30.09 23.01
CA ARG A 316 21.26 -29.69 23.00
C ARG A 316 21.52 -28.54 23.97
N SER A 317 22.75 -28.49 24.49
CA SER A 317 23.22 -27.51 25.49
C SER A 317 22.45 -27.47 26.81
N GLY A 318 21.56 -28.44 27.07
CA GLY A 318 20.80 -28.54 28.32
C GLY A 318 19.63 -27.54 28.45
N GLY A 319 19.14 -26.98 27.34
CA GLY A 319 18.01 -26.04 27.34
C GLY A 319 18.23 -24.86 26.39
N THR A 320 17.57 -23.74 26.67
CA THR A 320 17.68 -22.49 25.88
C THR A 320 17.56 -21.24 26.75
N ASP A 321 18.20 -20.16 26.34
CA ASP A 321 17.99 -18.80 26.88
C ASP A 321 17.48 -17.82 25.79
N VAL A 322 17.18 -18.33 24.60
CA VAL A 322 16.71 -17.56 23.43
C VAL A 322 15.37 -18.09 22.92
N HIS A 323 14.95 -17.67 21.72
CA HIS A 323 13.63 -17.97 21.14
C HIS A 323 13.51 -19.33 20.44
N LEU A 324 14.51 -20.20 20.57
CA LEU A 324 14.52 -21.50 19.89
C LEU A 324 15.08 -22.63 20.75
N VAL A 325 14.70 -23.85 20.40
CA VAL A 325 15.18 -25.11 20.96
C VAL A 325 15.83 -25.94 19.84
N LEU A 326 16.98 -26.54 20.14
CA LEU A 326 17.66 -27.48 19.24
C LEU A 326 17.51 -28.90 19.77
N VAL A 327 16.64 -29.67 19.11
CA VAL A 327 16.34 -31.06 19.47
C VAL A 327 17.30 -32.00 18.75
N ASP A 328 17.83 -32.98 19.48
CA ASP A 328 18.76 -34.00 19.00
C ASP A 328 18.06 -35.37 18.96
N LEU A 329 18.03 -35.93 17.76
CA LEU A 329 17.38 -37.19 17.38
C LEU A 329 18.40 -38.24 16.94
N ARG A 330 19.70 -38.06 17.23
CA ARG A 330 20.74 -39.04 16.82
C ARG A 330 20.55 -40.42 17.43
N ASN A 331 19.94 -40.49 18.62
CA ASN A 331 19.66 -41.72 19.34
C ASN A 331 18.18 -42.14 19.26
N ALA A 332 17.34 -41.37 18.56
CA ALA A 332 15.93 -41.66 18.38
C ALA A 332 15.70 -42.55 17.15
N GLU A 333 14.54 -43.22 17.09
CA GLU A 333 14.12 -43.98 15.91
C GLU A 333 13.89 -43.07 14.69
N LEU A 334 13.42 -41.84 14.93
CA LEU A 334 13.15 -40.84 13.90
C LEU A 334 14.44 -40.11 13.47
N ASP A 335 14.54 -39.81 12.19
CA ASP A 335 15.44 -38.77 11.69
C ASP A 335 14.79 -37.38 11.65
N GLY A 336 15.59 -36.34 11.36
CA GLY A 336 15.10 -34.96 11.35
C GLY A 336 14.01 -34.72 10.30
N LYS A 337 14.09 -35.39 9.14
CA LYS A 337 13.08 -35.27 8.08
C LYS A 337 11.78 -35.97 8.50
N GLN A 338 11.86 -37.18 9.02
CA GLN A 338 10.70 -37.93 9.50
C GLN A 338 9.98 -37.18 10.62
N ALA A 339 10.73 -36.60 11.55
CA ALA A 339 10.17 -35.83 12.65
C ALA A 339 9.53 -34.51 12.17
N GLU A 340 10.11 -33.84 11.17
CA GLU A 340 9.52 -32.67 10.52
C GLU A 340 8.21 -33.03 9.80
N ASP A 341 8.21 -34.09 9.00
CA ASP A 341 7.03 -34.56 8.26
C ASP A 341 5.89 -34.95 9.24
N LEU A 342 6.23 -35.67 10.33
CA LEU A 342 5.28 -36.10 11.36
C LEU A 342 4.58 -34.92 12.06
N LEU A 343 5.35 -33.89 12.44
CA LEU A 343 4.79 -32.69 13.04
C LEU A 343 3.93 -31.90 12.03
N HIS A 344 4.32 -31.89 10.75
CA HIS A 344 3.55 -31.25 9.71
C HIS A 344 2.18 -31.90 9.49
N GLU A 345 2.07 -33.23 9.59
CA GLU A 345 0.80 -33.98 9.48
C GLU A 345 -0.23 -33.54 10.54
N ILE A 346 0.22 -33.16 11.73
CA ILE A 346 -0.62 -32.63 12.81
C ILE A 346 -0.70 -31.09 12.82
N HIS A 347 -0.31 -30.44 11.72
CA HIS A 347 -0.33 -28.99 11.51
C HIS A 347 0.64 -28.17 12.37
N ILE A 348 1.78 -28.74 12.75
CA ILE A 348 2.89 -28.02 13.38
C ILE A 348 4.03 -27.88 12.37
N THR A 349 4.38 -26.64 12.02
CA THR A 349 5.42 -26.37 11.02
C THR A 349 6.75 -26.07 11.73
N VAL A 350 7.74 -26.95 11.57
CA VAL A 350 9.10 -26.79 12.11
C VAL A 350 10.13 -26.94 10.99
N ASN A 351 11.42 -26.83 11.32
CA ASN A 351 12.48 -27.18 10.38
C ASN A 351 13.39 -28.28 10.94
N ARG A 352 13.71 -29.27 10.11
CA ARG A 352 14.84 -30.18 10.34
C ARG A 352 16.14 -29.38 10.31
N ASN A 353 17.09 -29.79 11.14
CA ASN A 353 18.32 -29.05 11.36
C ASN A 353 19.46 -30.01 11.71
N ALA A 354 20.66 -29.72 11.20
CA ALA A 354 21.85 -30.42 11.63
C ALA A 354 22.11 -30.14 13.12
N VAL A 355 22.62 -31.15 13.84
CA VAL A 355 23.15 -30.99 15.20
C VAL A 355 24.67 -31.09 15.17
N PRO A 356 25.41 -30.53 16.14
CA PRO A 356 26.86 -30.72 16.20
C PRO A 356 27.24 -32.20 16.15
N ASN A 357 28.18 -32.55 15.27
CA ASN A 357 28.57 -33.94 14.97
C ASN A 357 27.40 -34.79 14.45
N ASP A 358 26.64 -34.27 13.49
CA ASP A 358 25.53 -34.98 12.84
C ASP A 358 26.06 -36.17 12.01
N PRO A 359 25.64 -37.42 12.29
CA PRO A 359 26.01 -38.57 11.48
C PRO A 359 25.23 -38.64 10.15
N ARG A 360 24.14 -37.86 10.00
CA ARG A 360 23.24 -37.91 8.85
C ARG A 360 23.53 -36.75 7.86
N PRO A 361 23.27 -36.94 6.55
CA PRO A 361 23.54 -35.92 5.55
C PRO A 361 22.57 -34.72 5.68
N PRO A 362 22.93 -33.52 5.16
CA PRO A 362 22.14 -32.28 5.32
C PRO A 362 20.69 -32.31 4.82
N LEU A 363 20.33 -33.22 3.92
CA LEU A 363 18.95 -33.35 3.44
C LEU A 363 18.03 -34.10 4.42
N VAL A 364 18.61 -34.88 5.34
CA VAL A 364 17.90 -35.73 6.30
C VAL A 364 18.07 -35.18 7.72
N THR A 365 19.31 -34.94 8.14
CA THR A 365 19.72 -34.42 9.47
C THR A 365 19.27 -35.26 10.67
N SER A 366 19.81 -34.99 11.84
CA SER A 366 19.46 -35.65 13.10
C SER A 366 18.87 -34.72 14.13
N GLY A 367 18.21 -33.64 13.72
CA GLY A 367 17.60 -32.73 14.68
C GLY A 367 16.46 -31.89 14.13
N LEU A 368 15.77 -31.23 15.06
CA LEU A 368 14.75 -30.23 14.78
C LEU A 368 15.18 -28.90 15.42
N ARG A 369 14.89 -27.80 14.72
CA ARG A 369 14.98 -26.45 15.29
C ARG A 369 13.58 -25.89 15.41
N ILE A 370 13.14 -25.71 16.65
CA ILE A 370 11.78 -25.31 16.99
C ILE A 370 11.85 -23.90 17.59
N GLY A 371 11.04 -22.97 17.10
CA GLY A 371 11.00 -21.61 17.61
C GLY A 371 9.60 -21.16 18.00
N THR A 372 9.57 -20.15 18.85
CA THR A 372 8.34 -19.60 19.46
C THR A 372 7.89 -18.20 19.01
N PRO A 373 8.64 -17.39 18.22
CA PRO A 373 8.22 -16.01 17.92
C PRO A 373 6.85 -15.88 17.27
N ALA A 374 6.51 -16.74 16.31
CA ALA A 374 5.25 -16.64 15.56
C ALA A 374 4.03 -16.92 16.46
N LEU A 375 4.10 -17.94 17.33
CA LEU A 375 3.03 -18.23 18.30
C LEU A 375 2.91 -17.14 19.37
N ALA A 376 4.04 -16.61 19.86
CA ALA A 376 4.01 -15.47 20.78
C ALA A 376 3.35 -14.23 20.12
N THR A 377 3.57 -14.00 18.82
CA THR A 377 2.86 -12.97 18.05
C THR A 377 1.36 -13.22 17.96
N ARG A 378 0.90 -14.48 17.86
CA ARG A 378 -0.53 -14.83 17.89
C ARG A 378 -1.18 -14.62 19.27
N GLY A 379 -0.38 -14.45 20.32
CA GLY A 379 -0.88 -14.20 21.69
C GLY A 379 -0.68 -15.36 22.66
N PHE A 380 0.02 -16.43 22.27
CA PHE A 380 0.25 -17.58 23.14
C PHE A 380 0.99 -17.17 24.41
N GLY A 381 0.48 -17.59 25.57
CA GLY A 381 1.09 -17.46 26.88
C GLY A 381 1.64 -18.79 27.39
N ASP A 382 1.95 -18.83 28.69
CA ASP A 382 2.64 -19.97 29.30
C ASP A 382 1.79 -21.27 29.25
N ALA A 383 0.47 -21.16 29.42
CA ALA A 383 -0.46 -22.30 29.37
C ALA A 383 -0.51 -22.91 27.96
N GLU A 384 -0.63 -22.07 26.93
CA GLU A 384 -0.67 -22.54 25.55
C GLU A 384 0.68 -23.12 25.12
N PHE A 385 1.81 -22.53 25.54
CA PHE A 385 3.12 -23.10 25.25
C PHE A 385 3.37 -24.43 25.97
N THR A 386 2.84 -24.62 27.17
CA THR A 386 2.88 -25.93 27.85
C THR A 386 2.11 -26.99 27.08
N GLU A 387 0.92 -26.64 26.57
CA GLU A 387 0.12 -27.53 25.73
C GLU A 387 0.85 -27.86 24.41
N VAL A 388 1.41 -26.86 23.73
CA VAL A 388 2.21 -27.06 22.51
C VAL A 388 3.42 -27.95 22.79
N ALA A 389 4.12 -27.73 23.89
CA ALA A 389 5.27 -28.53 24.29
C ALA A 389 4.89 -30.00 24.50
N ASP A 390 3.75 -30.26 25.14
CA ASP A 390 3.24 -31.61 25.35
C ASP A 390 2.82 -32.28 24.03
N ILE A 391 2.13 -31.57 23.14
CA ILE A 391 1.76 -32.08 21.81
C ILE A 391 3.02 -32.49 21.02
N ILE A 392 4.06 -31.64 21.00
CA ILE A 392 5.31 -31.94 20.30
C ILE A 392 5.99 -33.16 20.93
N ALA A 393 6.10 -33.21 22.26
CA ALA A 393 6.72 -34.33 22.96
C ALA A 393 6.00 -35.66 22.67
N LEU A 394 4.66 -35.67 22.76
CA LEU A 394 3.84 -36.84 22.48
C LEU A 394 3.88 -37.27 21.01
N ALA A 395 3.96 -36.32 20.08
CA ALA A 395 4.07 -36.64 18.65
C ALA A 395 5.40 -37.35 18.34
N LEU A 396 6.50 -36.93 18.97
CA LEU A 396 7.83 -37.45 18.65
C LEU A 396 8.16 -38.81 19.29
N VAL A 397 7.44 -39.21 20.34
CA VAL A 397 7.64 -40.53 20.97
C VAL A 397 6.83 -41.63 20.23
N PRO A 398 7.28 -42.90 20.25
CA PRO A 398 6.59 -43.98 19.55
C PRO A 398 5.13 -44.19 20.02
N GLY A 399 4.23 -44.50 19.08
CA GLY A 399 2.84 -44.87 19.38
C GLY A 399 1.86 -43.70 19.56
N ALA A 400 2.22 -42.51 19.06
CA ALA A 400 1.38 -41.31 19.13
C ALA A 400 0.03 -41.46 18.40
N ASP A 401 -1.04 -40.94 19.00
CA ASP A 401 -2.34 -40.76 18.35
C ASP A 401 -2.38 -39.40 17.62
N LEU A 402 -1.98 -39.41 16.35
CA LEU A 402 -1.83 -38.19 15.56
C LEU A 402 -3.15 -37.44 15.34
N GLU A 403 -4.28 -38.14 15.24
CA GLU A 403 -5.58 -37.49 15.03
C GLU A 403 -6.05 -36.75 16.30
N ALA A 404 -5.81 -37.34 17.47
CA ALA A 404 -6.06 -36.67 18.75
C ALA A 404 -5.16 -35.43 18.91
N LEU A 405 -3.88 -35.54 18.57
CA LEU A 405 -2.94 -34.40 18.63
C LEU A 405 -3.31 -33.29 17.64
N ARG A 406 -3.70 -33.64 16.42
CA ARG A 406 -4.18 -32.67 15.41
C ARG A 406 -5.44 -31.93 15.89
N THR A 407 -6.34 -32.62 16.59
CA THR A 407 -7.53 -32.00 17.20
C THR A 407 -7.15 -30.98 18.28
N ARG A 408 -6.15 -31.29 19.12
CA ARG A 408 -5.62 -30.34 20.12
C ARG A 408 -4.98 -29.11 19.46
N VAL A 409 -4.23 -29.31 18.37
CA VAL A 409 -3.67 -28.21 17.55
C VAL A 409 -4.78 -27.32 16.98
N ALA A 410 -5.84 -27.91 16.42
CA ALA A 410 -6.98 -27.15 15.89
C ALA A 410 -7.70 -26.32 16.97
N ALA A 411 -7.80 -26.84 18.20
CA ALA A 411 -8.37 -26.09 19.31
C ALA A 411 -7.52 -24.86 19.68
N LEU A 412 -6.18 -24.99 19.70
CA LEU A 412 -5.27 -23.88 19.94
C LEU A 412 -5.35 -22.81 18.85
N THR A 413 -5.37 -23.20 17.58
CA THR A 413 -5.43 -22.24 16.48
C THR A 413 -6.77 -21.52 16.39
N ALA A 414 -7.87 -22.19 16.74
CA ALA A 414 -9.20 -21.57 16.84
C ALA A 414 -9.31 -20.56 18.01
N ALA A 415 -8.67 -20.84 19.15
CA ALA A 415 -8.67 -19.95 20.31
C ALA A 415 -7.85 -18.67 20.09
N PHE A 416 -6.85 -18.71 19.19
CA PHE A 416 -5.95 -17.60 18.89
C PHE A 416 -5.93 -17.28 17.39
N PRO A 417 -6.99 -16.69 16.84
CA PRO A 417 -7.10 -16.40 15.42
C PRO A 417 -6.01 -15.41 14.96
N LEU A 418 -5.39 -15.70 13.81
CA LEU A 418 -4.41 -14.82 13.19
C LEU A 418 -5.08 -13.87 12.19
N TYR A 419 -4.80 -12.58 12.32
CA TYR A 419 -5.37 -11.49 11.50
C TYR A 419 -6.91 -11.48 11.46
N ASP A 420 -7.53 -11.35 12.63
CA ASP A 420 -8.99 -11.24 12.70
C ASP A 420 -9.51 -10.12 11.78
N GLY A 421 -10.51 -10.45 10.95
CA GLY A 421 -11.07 -9.56 9.93
C GLY A 421 -10.22 -9.31 8.67
N LEU A 422 -9.01 -9.85 8.54
CA LEU A 422 -8.23 -9.77 7.29
C LEU A 422 -8.71 -10.86 6.33
N GLN A 423 -9.71 -10.54 5.51
CA GLN A 423 -10.17 -11.36 4.38
C GLN A 423 -9.71 -10.69 3.08
N GLN A 424 -9.06 -11.43 2.17
CA GLN A 424 -8.62 -10.85 0.89
C GLN A 424 -9.80 -10.50 -0.04
N ALA A 425 -10.96 -11.16 0.10
CA ALA A 425 -12.23 -10.79 -0.56
C ALA A 425 -13.50 -11.39 0.10
N THR A 426 -14.35 -10.60 0.78
CA THR A 426 -15.63 -11.06 1.38
C THR A 426 -16.58 -11.72 0.37
N ALA A 427 -16.59 -11.24 -0.88
CA ALA A 427 -17.41 -11.82 -1.94
C ALA A 427 -16.99 -13.25 -2.31
N ALA A 428 -15.68 -13.55 -2.28
CA ALA A 428 -15.19 -14.90 -2.55
C ALA A 428 -15.63 -15.86 -1.44
N ALA A 429 -15.52 -15.45 -0.18
CA ALA A 429 -15.99 -16.24 0.95
C ALA A 429 -17.50 -16.56 0.88
N ILE A 430 -18.34 -15.59 0.49
CA ILE A 430 -19.78 -15.81 0.28
C ILE A 430 -20.00 -16.84 -0.82
N LYS A 431 -19.30 -16.74 -1.96
CA LYS A 431 -19.44 -17.68 -3.07
C LYS A 431 -19.00 -19.09 -2.68
N ASP A 432 -17.93 -19.22 -1.91
CA ASP A 432 -17.43 -20.51 -1.43
C ASP A 432 -18.45 -21.19 -0.50
N GLU A 433 -19.00 -20.45 0.46
CA GLU A 433 -20.07 -20.93 1.35
C GLU A 433 -21.30 -21.38 0.55
N LEU A 434 -21.73 -20.56 -0.41
CA LEU A 434 -22.88 -20.86 -1.25
C LEU A 434 -22.63 -22.08 -2.14
N ARG A 435 -21.43 -22.25 -2.71
CA ARG A 435 -21.08 -23.46 -3.48
C ARG A 435 -21.26 -24.73 -2.67
N VAL A 436 -20.81 -24.75 -1.41
CA VAL A 436 -21.00 -25.90 -0.51
C VAL A 436 -22.48 -26.18 -0.28
N ARG A 437 -23.28 -25.14 -0.02
CA ARG A 437 -24.73 -25.27 0.23
C ARG A 437 -25.50 -25.73 -1.00
N VAL A 438 -25.17 -25.17 -2.17
CA VAL A 438 -25.76 -25.55 -3.45
C VAL A 438 -25.41 -27.00 -3.80
N ALA A 439 -24.15 -27.41 -3.62
CA ALA A 439 -23.73 -28.80 -3.82
C ALA A 439 -24.46 -29.78 -2.88
N ALA A 440 -24.68 -29.38 -1.62
CA ALA A 440 -25.41 -30.21 -0.66
C ALA A 440 -26.90 -30.39 -1.03
N LEU A 441 -27.54 -29.36 -1.58
CA LEU A 441 -28.91 -29.46 -2.12
C LEU A 441 -28.94 -30.30 -3.41
N ALA A 442 -27.95 -30.11 -4.30
CA ALA A 442 -27.85 -30.87 -5.53
C ALA A 442 -27.68 -32.38 -5.26
N ALA A 443 -26.92 -32.75 -4.23
CA ALA A 443 -26.79 -34.13 -3.77
C ALA A 443 -28.13 -34.74 -3.27
N GLN A 444 -29.08 -33.90 -2.85
CA GLN A 444 -30.44 -34.28 -2.46
C GLN A 444 -31.43 -34.21 -3.64
N GLY A 445 -30.94 -33.99 -4.86
CA GLY A 445 -31.76 -33.89 -6.07
C GLY A 445 -32.40 -32.51 -6.29
N VAL A 446 -31.99 -31.48 -5.54
CA VAL A 446 -32.51 -30.12 -5.66
C VAL A 446 -31.40 -29.19 -6.16
N VAL A 447 -31.51 -28.70 -7.40
CA VAL A 447 -30.63 -27.63 -7.89
C VAL A 447 -31.39 -26.30 -7.75
N PRO A 448 -30.96 -25.38 -6.87
CA PRO A 448 -31.62 -24.10 -6.73
C PRO A 448 -31.58 -23.34 -8.05
N GLY A 449 -32.72 -22.81 -8.48
CA GLY A 449 -32.84 -22.07 -9.73
C GLY A 449 -33.31 -20.64 -9.51
N ILE A 450 -32.63 -19.70 -10.14
CA ILE A 450 -32.98 -18.28 -10.15
C ILE A 450 -33.31 -17.83 -11.57
N ALA A 451 -34.40 -17.07 -11.73
CA ALA A 451 -34.74 -16.44 -13.01
C ALA A 451 -34.70 -14.91 -12.96
N THR A 452 -34.57 -14.28 -14.12
CA THR A 452 -34.84 -12.84 -14.29
C THR A 452 -35.81 -12.60 -15.44
N VAL A 453 -36.66 -11.57 -15.29
CA VAL A 453 -37.51 -11.05 -16.35
C VAL A 453 -37.02 -9.64 -16.69
N LEU A 454 -36.52 -9.44 -17.89
CA LEU A 454 -36.07 -8.16 -18.42
C LEU A 454 -37.00 -7.73 -19.55
N VAL A 455 -37.53 -6.50 -19.48
CA VAL A 455 -38.39 -5.94 -20.53
C VAL A 455 -37.70 -4.73 -21.17
N GLY A 456 -37.38 -4.84 -22.45
CA GLY A 456 -36.67 -3.81 -23.20
C GLY A 456 -35.15 -3.96 -23.20
N ALA A 457 -34.49 -3.04 -23.90
CA ALA A 457 -33.07 -3.10 -24.20
C ALA A 457 -32.26 -2.02 -23.46
N ASP A 458 -32.60 -1.74 -22.21
CA ASP A 458 -31.78 -0.84 -21.39
C ASP A 458 -30.41 -1.49 -21.11
N PRO A 459 -29.29 -0.94 -21.63
CA PRO A 459 -27.98 -1.57 -21.51
C PRO A 459 -27.49 -1.70 -20.06
N ALA A 460 -28.00 -0.87 -19.14
CA ALA A 460 -27.68 -0.98 -17.72
C ALA A 460 -28.29 -2.25 -17.11
N SER A 461 -29.57 -2.45 -17.38
CA SER A 461 -30.36 -3.58 -16.92
C SER A 461 -29.83 -4.89 -17.49
N GLN A 462 -29.44 -4.91 -18.76
CA GLN A 462 -28.79 -6.08 -19.40
C GLN A 462 -27.48 -6.47 -18.72
N LEU A 463 -26.61 -5.50 -18.40
CA LEU A 463 -25.35 -5.77 -17.74
C LEU A 463 -25.55 -6.31 -16.32
N TYR A 464 -26.48 -5.71 -15.56
CA TYR A 464 -26.76 -6.13 -14.18
C TYR A 464 -27.40 -7.53 -14.13
N VAL A 465 -28.33 -7.81 -15.04
CA VAL A 465 -28.93 -9.14 -15.21
C VAL A 465 -27.87 -10.17 -15.61
N GLY A 466 -27.01 -9.85 -16.59
CA GLY A 466 -25.90 -10.73 -16.99
C GLY A 466 -24.89 -11.02 -15.87
N MET A 467 -24.68 -10.09 -14.93
CA MET A 467 -23.90 -10.35 -13.72
C MET A 467 -24.58 -11.37 -12.80
N LYS A 468 -25.89 -11.22 -12.53
CA LYS A 468 -26.65 -12.15 -11.67
C LYS A 468 -26.56 -13.59 -12.19
N HIS A 469 -26.71 -13.77 -13.50
CA HIS A 469 -26.66 -15.09 -14.13
C HIS A 469 -25.27 -15.73 -14.06
N ARG A 470 -24.21 -14.98 -14.40
CA ARG A 470 -22.83 -15.45 -14.23
C ARG A 470 -22.53 -15.88 -12.80
N GLU A 471 -22.98 -15.08 -11.83
CA GLU A 471 -22.72 -15.38 -10.42
C GLU A 471 -23.50 -16.59 -9.92
N ALA A 472 -24.76 -16.76 -10.35
CA ALA A 472 -25.55 -17.95 -10.03
C ALA A 472 -24.93 -19.22 -10.61
N GLU A 473 -24.50 -19.19 -11.87
CA GLU A 473 -23.84 -20.32 -12.53
C GLU A 473 -22.50 -20.66 -11.86
N ALA A 474 -21.71 -19.64 -11.48
CA ALA A 474 -20.42 -19.81 -10.81
C ALA A 474 -20.51 -20.48 -9.43
N ILE A 475 -21.70 -20.51 -8.82
CA ILE A 475 -21.96 -21.22 -7.57
C ILE A 475 -22.76 -22.52 -7.74
N GLY A 476 -23.04 -22.93 -8.99
CA GLY A 476 -23.72 -24.18 -9.33
C GLY A 476 -25.25 -24.12 -9.31
N MET A 477 -25.85 -22.92 -9.31
CA MET A 477 -27.30 -22.75 -9.42
C MET A 477 -27.77 -22.83 -10.88
N ALA A 478 -29.03 -23.22 -11.08
CA ALA A 478 -29.70 -23.08 -12.37
C ALA A 478 -30.05 -21.60 -12.62
N SER A 479 -29.91 -21.19 -13.87
CA SER A 479 -29.99 -19.79 -14.30
C SER A 479 -30.93 -19.69 -15.49
N LEU A 480 -32.08 -19.03 -15.30
CA LEU A 480 -33.17 -18.93 -16.28
C LEU A 480 -33.36 -17.47 -16.71
N HIS A 481 -33.46 -17.21 -18.01
CA HIS A 481 -33.54 -15.84 -18.52
C HIS A 481 -34.79 -15.64 -19.38
N VAL A 482 -35.57 -14.62 -19.07
CA VAL A 482 -36.69 -14.16 -19.89
C VAL A 482 -36.43 -12.73 -20.33
N GLU A 483 -36.14 -12.54 -21.60
CA GLU A 483 -36.04 -11.22 -22.23
C GLU A 483 -37.27 -10.96 -23.10
N LEU A 484 -37.96 -9.86 -22.84
CA LEU A 484 -39.10 -9.38 -23.61
C LEU A 484 -38.74 -8.06 -24.32
N PRO A 485 -39.27 -7.80 -25.52
CA PRO A 485 -38.98 -6.56 -26.23
C PRO A 485 -39.58 -5.35 -25.51
N GLY A 486 -39.05 -4.15 -25.79
CA GLY A 486 -39.46 -2.92 -25.08
C GLY A 486 -40.91 -2.49 -25.33
N ASP A 487 -41.53 -3.02 -26.38
CA ASP A 487 -42.93 -2.83 -26.75
C ASP A 487 -43.83 -4.01 -26.32
N ALA A 488 -43.32 -4.95 -25.51
CA ALA A 488 -44.10 -6.04 -24.94
C ALA A 488 -45.35 -5.52 -24.21
N THR A 489 -46.46 -6.23 -24.38
CA THR A 489 -47.73 -5.88 -23.74
C THR A 489 -47.77 -6.35 -22.29
N GLN A 490 -48.74 -5.84 -21.52
CA GLN A 490 -48.98 -6.30 -20.15
C GLN A 490 -49.21 -7.82 -20.11
N ASP A 491 -49.97 -8.36 -21.07
CA ASP A 491 -50.29 -9.78 -21.13
C ASP A 491 -49.05 -10.63 -21.45
N ASP A 492 -48.09 -10.12 -22.24
CA ASP A 492 -46.83 -10.81 -22.53
C ASP A 492 -45.97 -10.96 -21.25
N VAL A 493 -45.88 -9.89 -20.46
CA VAL A 493 -45.12 -9.89 -19.19
C VAL A 493 -45.81 -10.79 -18.16
N GLU A 494 -47.13 -10.75 -18.08
CA GLU A 494 -47.91 -11.62 -17.17
C GLU A 494 -47.82 -13.10 -17.57
N ALA A 495 -47.83 -13.41 -18.87
CA ALA A 495 -47.62 -14.77 -19.35
C ALA A 495 -46.23 -15.31 -18.99
N ALA A 496 -45.20 -14.47 -19.05
CA ALA A 496 -43.85 -14.82 -18.61
C ALA A 496 -43.79 -15.09 -17.09
N ILE A 497 -44.45 -14.26 -16.28
CA ILE A 497 -44.56 -14.44 -14.83
C ILE A 497 -45.32 -15.72 -14.50
N ASP A 498 -46.43 -15.99 -15.17
CA ASP A 498 -47.22 -17.21 -14.98
C ASP A 498 -46.42 -18.46 -15.35
N ALA A 499 -45.59 -18.40 -16.40
CA ALA A 499 -44.68 -19.48 -16.75
C ALA A 499 -43.63 -19.75 -15.65
N LEU A 500 -43.00 -18.70 -15.12
CA LEU A 500 -42.02 -18.84 -14.02
C LEU A 500 -42.66 -19.28 -12.70
N ASN A 501 -43.91 -18.87 -12.44
CA ASN A 501 -44.70 -19.35 -11.31
C ASN A 501 -44.96 -20.87 -11.42
N ALA A 502 -45.26 -21.36 -12.63
CA ALA A 502 -45.52 -22.78 -12.87
C ALA A 502 -44.25 -23.64 -12.94
N ASP A 503 -43.08 -23.06 -13.23
CA ASP A 503 -41.84 -23.80 -13.44
C ASP A 503 -41.23 -24.35 -12.12
N PRO A 504 -41.14 -25.67 -11.92
CA PRO A 504 -40.55 -26.26 -10.71
C PRO A 504 -39.02 -26.08 -10.63
N ALA A 505 -38.33 -25.77 -11.72
CA ALA A 505 -36.90 -25.46 -11.70
C ALA A 505 -36.64 -24.03 -11.20
N CYS A 506 -37.62 -23.12 -11.35
CA CYS A 506 -37.55 -21.76 -10.85
C CYS A 506 -37.95 -21.71 -9.38
N HIS A 507 -36.96 -21.57 -8.49
CA HIS A 507 -37.17 -21.47 -7.05
C HIS A 507 -37.32 -20.01 -6.57
N GLY A 508 -36.82 -19.06 -7.36
CA GLY A 508 -37.09 -17.65 -7.19
C GLY A 508 -36.75 -16.85 -8.43
N TYR A 509 -37.33 -15.67 -8.58
CA TYR A 509 -37.00 -14.79 -9.71
C TYR A 509 -37.17 -13.32 -9.39
N ILE A 510 -36.54 -12.48 -10.23
CA ILE A 510 -36.55 -11.02 -10.12
C ILE A 510 -37.09 -10.45 -11.42
N VAL A 511 -38.14 -9.63 -11.34
CA VAL A 511 -38.54 -8.74 -12.44
C VAL A 511 -37.65 -7.51 -12.38
N GLN A 512 -36.84 -7.27 -13.40
CA GLN A 512 -35.88 -6.17 -13.42
C GLN A 512 -36.61 -4.84 -13.59
N LEU A 513 -36.54 -4.00 -12.55
CA LEU A 513 -37.11 -2.66 -12.54
C LEU A 513 -36.09 -1.59 -12.98
N PRO A 514 -36.55 -0.44 -13.50
CA PRO A 514 -37.94 -0.09 -13.81
C PRO A 514 -38.47 -0.77 -15.08
N LEU A 515 -39.76 -1.07 -15.11
CA LEU A 515 -40.45 -1.51 -16.34
C LEU A 515 -40.74 -0.31 -17.26
N PRO A 516 -40.88 -0.53 -18.58
CA PRO A 516 -41.43 0.45 -19.51
C PRO A 516 -42.73 1.11 -19.00
N GLY A 517 -42.86 2.42 -19.19
CA GLY A 517 -43.92 3.22 -18.57
C GLY A 517 -45.36 2.90 -19.01
N HIS A 518 -45.56 2.11 -20.06
CA HIS A 518 -46.88 1.63 -20.49
C HIS A 518 -47.33 0.37 -19.74
N LEU A 519 -46.48 -0.23 -18.91
CA LEU A 519 -46.77 -1.43 -18.13
C LEU A 519 -47.15 -1.08 -16.69
N ASP A 520 -48.12 -1.81 -16.15
CA ASP A 520 -48.54 -1.72 -14.76
C ASP A 520 -47.60 -2.56 -13.89
N THR A 521 -46.67 -1.88 -13.22
CA THR A 521 -45.69 -2.51 -12.33
C THR A 521 -46.34 -3.14 -11.10
N GLU A 522 -47.41 -2.56 -10.56
CA GLU A 522 -48.08 -3.10 -9.36
C GLU A 522 -48.76 -4.42 -9.70
N ARG A 523 -49.48 -4.46 -10.82
CA ARG A 523 -50.12 -5.69 -11.32
C ARG A 523 -49.10 -6.80 -11.62
N VAL A 524 -47.93 -6.44 -12.15
CA VAL A 524 -46.80 -7.37 -12.33
C VAL A 524 -46.32 -7.93 -11.00
N LEU A 525 -46.04 -7.08 -10.01
CA LEU A 525 -45.55 -7.50 -8.70
C LEU A 525 -46.56 -8.34 -7.92
N GLU A 526 -47.86 -8.03 -8.03
CA GLU A 526 -48.97 -8.80 -7.44
C GLU A 526 -49.17 -10.18 -8.07
N ARG A 527 -48.68 -10.37 -9.30
CA ARG A 527 -48.80 -11.64 -10.02
C ARG A 527 -47.70 -12.63 -9.68
N ILE A 528 -46.60 -12.17 -9.10
CA ILE A 528 -45.47 -13.03 -8.69
C ILE A 528 -45.94 -13.98 -7.58
N ASP A 529 -45.61 -15.27 -7.65
CA ASP A 529 -45.82 -16.17 -6.51
C ASP A 529 -44.99 -15.68 -5.31
N PRO A 530 -45.62 -15.34 -4.15
CA PRO A 530 -44.93 -14.88 -2.96
C PRO A 530 -43.79 -15.81 -2.49
N ALA A 531 -43.86 -17.12 -2.78
CA ALA A 531 -42.83 -18.09 -2.44
C ALA A 531 -41.59 -17.99 -3.34
N LYS A 532 -41.72 -17.43 -4.55
CA LYS A 532 -40.66 -17.28 -5.56
C LYS A 532 -40.18 -15.83 -5.74
N ASP A 533 -40.75 -14.88 -5.00
CA ASP A 533 -40.39 -13.47 -5.04
C ASP A 533 -39.00 -13.20 -4.43
N ALA A 534 -37.93 -13.37 -5.22
CA ALA A 534 -36.57 -13.21 -4.73
C ALA A 534 -36.22 -11.76 -4.35
N ASP A 535 -36.94 -10.78 -4.91
CA ASP A 535 -36.76 -9.36 -4.60
C ASP A 535 -37.59 -8.91 -3.39
N GLY A 536 -38.51 -9.76 -2.92
CA GLY A 536 -39.32 -9.54 -1.72
C GLY A 536 -40.30 -8.37 -1.84
N LEU A 537 -40.69 -8.01 -3.06
CA LEU A 537 -41.52 -6.84 -3.37
C LEU A 537 -43.02 -7.14 -3.46
N HIS A 538 -43.41 -8.41 -3.50
CA HIS A 538 -44.81 -8.81 -3.50
C HIS A 538 -45.52 -8.27 -2.24
N PRO A 539 -46.75 -7.73 -2.33
CA PRO A 539 -47.46 -7.16 -1.18
C PRO A 539 -47.58 -8.10 0.03
N THR A 540 -47.83 -9.40 -0.19
CA THR A 540 -47.77 -10.44 0.85
C THR A 540 -46.42 -10.50 1.57
N ASN A 541 -45.29 -10.42 0.88
CA ASN A 541 -43.96 -10.54 1.47
C ASN A 541 -43.60 -9.27 2.27
N LEU A 542 -43.87 -8.09 1.70
CA LEU A 542 -43.75 -6.82 2.41
C LEU A 542 -44.69 -6.76 3.63
N GLY A 543 -45.93 -7.22 3.48
CA GLY A 543 -46.91 -7.30 4.57
C GLY A 543 -46.44 -8.23 5.70
N ARG A 544 -45.86 -9.38 5.38
CA ARG A 544 -45.22 -10.27 6.36
C ARG A 544 -44.05 -9.59 7.06
N LEU A 545 -43.23 -8.85 6.34
CA LEU A 545 -42.10 -8.10 6.90
C LEU A 545 -42.57 -7.03 7.90
N VAL A 546 -43.69 -6.36 7.62
CA VAL A 546 -44.30 -5.37 8.53
C VAL A 546 -44.97 -6.02 9.75
N LEU A 547 -45.76 -7.08 9.55
CA LEU A 547 -46.62 -7.65 10.59
C LEU A 547 -45.89 -8.66 11.49
N ASN A 548 -44.88 -9.37 10.97
CA ASN A 548 -44.14 -10.41 11.70
C ASN A 548 -42.82 -9.88 12.28
N VAL A 549 -42.90 -9.04 13.30
CA VAL A 549 -41.73 -8.38 13.90
C VAL A 549 -40.89 -9.34 14.78
N ASN A 550 -41.52 -10.37 15.37
CA ASN A 550 -40.91 -11.20 16.41
C ASN A 550 -40.64 -12.65 15.99
N GLY A 551 -41.25 -13.13 14.92
CA GLY A 551 -41.11 -14.50 14.43
C GLY A 551 -40.18 -14.61 13.24
N THR A 552 -39.74 -15.84 12.97
CA THR A 552 -39.01 -16.19 11.75
C THR A 552 -39.88 -15.94 10.53
N ILE A 553 -39.35 -15.22 9.54
CA ILE A 553 -39.98 -15.09 8.23
C ILE A 553 -39.44 -16.23 7.37
N THR A 554 -40.34 -17.11 6.91
CA THR A 554 -40.00 -18.26 6.07
C THR A 554 -40.19 -18.00 4.58
N SER A 555 -40.81 -16.87 4.21
CA SER A 555 -40.88 -16.41 2.82
C SER A 555 -39.61 -15.67 2.41
N PRO A 556 -39.34 -15.56 1.10
CA PRO A 556 -38.26 -14.70 0.61
C PRO A 556 -38.29 -13.29 1.21
N LEU A 557 -37.09 -12.80 1.55
CA LEU A 557 -36.86 -11.45 2.04
C LEU A 557 -36.23 -10.60 0.94
N PRO A 558 -36.40 -9.26 0.97
CA PRO A 558 -35.76 -8.37 0.02
C PRO A 558 -34.25 -8.59 -0.05
N CYS A 559 -33.78 -9.16 -1.15
CA CYS A 559 -32.41 -9.69 -1.24
C CYS A 559 -31.34 -8.60 -1.23
N THR A 560 -31.56 -7.47 -1.90
CA THR A 560 -30.61 -6.33 -1.90
C THR A 560 -30.48 -5.69 -0.51
N PRO A 561 -31.56 -5.32 0.19
CA PRO A 561 -31.50 -4.90 1.60
C PRO A 561 -30.78 -5.90 2.51
N ARG A 562 -31.08 -7.20 2.36
CA ARG A 562 -30.44 -8.24 3.15
C ARG A 562 -28.94 -8.31 2.87
N ALA A 563 -28.51 -8.18 1.62
CA ALA A 563 -27.10 -8.17 1.26
C ALA A 563 -26.35 -6.98 1.89
N VAL A 564 -26.98 -5.79 1.97
CA VAL A 564 -26.42 -4.62 2.65
C VAL A 564 -26.15 -4.90 4.13
N ILE A 565 -27.10 -5.55 4.81
CA ILE A 565 -26.98 -5.92 6.23
C ILE A 565 -25.91 -7.01 6.40
N GLU A 566 -25.91 -8.03 5.55
CA GLU A 566 -24.94 -9.12 5.55
C GLU A 566 -23.51 -8.59 5.38
N LEU A 567 -23.30 -7.62 4.48
CA LEU A 567 -22.00 -6.99 4.27
C LEU A 567 -21.49 -6.30 5.54
N LEU A 568 -22.36 -5.58 6.27
CA LEU A 568 -21.98 -4.95 7.54
C LEU A 568 -21.60 -5.99 8.59
N GLN A 569 -22.44 -7.01 8.76
CA GLN A 569 -22.24 -8.05 9.78
C GLN A 569 -20.98 -8.88 9.52
N ARG A 570 -20.72 -9.28 8.26
CA ARG A 570 -19.49 -10.00 7.89
C ARG A 570 -18.21 -9.18 8.08
N ASN A 571 -18.33 -7.86 8.07
CA ASN A 571 -17.24 -6.93 8.34
C ASN A 571 -17.19 -6.50 9.83
N GLY A 572 -17.85 -7.25 10.72
CA GLY A 572 -17.77 -7.05 12.17
C GLY A 572 -18.50 -5.80 12.69
N TYR A 573 -19.41 -5.22 11.90
CA TYR A 573 -20.16 -4.05 12.32
C TYR A 573 -21.46 -4.47 13.02
N ASP A 574 -21.48 -4.37 14.35
CA ASP A 574 -22.68 -4.64 15.15
C ASP A 574 -23.71 -3.51 14.98
N LEU A 575 -24.92 -3.89 14.59
CA LEU A 575 -26.06 -3.00 14.32
C LEU A 575 -26.98 -2.82 15.53
N ASN A 576 -26.81 -3.63 16.58
CA ASN A 576 -27.67 -3.58 17.76
C ASN A 576 -27.59 -2.23 18.46
N GLY A 577 -28.73 -1.54 18.54
CA GLY A 577 -28.86 -0.22 19.15
C GLY A 577 -28.20 0.92 18.37
N LYS A 578 -27.74 0.69 17.13
CA LYS A 578 -27.13 1.72 16.29
C LYS A 578 -28.16 2.62 15.62
N ASP A 579 -27.78 3.88 15.44
CA ASP A 579 -28.57 4.83 14.66
C ASP A 579 -28.26 4.67 13.16
N VAL A 580 -29.26 4.25 12.37
CA VAL A 580 -29.13 4.03 10.94
C VAL A 580 -29.97 5.06 10.17
N ALA A 581 -29.34 5.86 9.34
CA ALA A 581 -30.02 6.75 8.41
C ALA A 581 -30.09 6.12 7.02
N VAL A 582 -31.30 5.90 6.52
CA VAL A 582 -31.53 5.39 5.16
C VAL A 582 -31.92 6.58 4.28
N VAL A 583 -31.17 6.82 3.20
CA VAL A 583 -31.40 7.92 2.25
C VAL A 583 -32.03 7.34 1.00
N GLY A 584 -33.33 7.57 0.80
CA GLY A 584 -34.09 7.01 -0.31
C GLY A 584 -35.36 6.32 0.18
N ARG A 585 -36.43 6.37 -0.62
CA ARG A 585 -37.76 5.85 -0.27
C ARG A 585 -38.34 4.86 -1.29
N GLY A 586 -37.47 4.35 -2.17
CA GLY A 586 -37.84 3.29 -3.11
C GLY A 586 -38.22 2.01 -2.37
N VAL A 587 -39.04 1.19 -3.01
CA VAL A 587 -39.50 -0.09 -2.44
C VAL A 587 -38.40 -1.17 -2.46
N THR A 588 -37.48 -1.12 -3.43
CA THR A 588 -36.37 -2.08 -3.57
C THR A 588 -35.41 -2.03 -2.39
N ILE A 589 -35.05 -0.82 -1.93
CA ILE A 589 -34.07 -0.65 -0.84
C ILE A 589 -34.62 0.21 0.29
N GLY A 590 -34.91 1.48 0.02
CA GLY A 590 -35.19 2.48 1.06
C GLY A 590 -36.22 2.05 2.10
N ARG A 591 -37.44 1.67 1.65
CA ARG A 591 -38.52 1.27 2.57
C ARG A 591 -38.29 -0.12 3.18
N SER A 592 -37.86 -1.08 2.37
CA SER A 592 -37.69 -2.47 2.75
C SER A 592 -36.56 -2.68 3.76
N ILE A 593 -35.42 -1.99 3.60
CA ILE A 593 -34.29 -2.11 4.51
C ILE A 593 -34.61 -1.56 5.90
N GLY A 594 -35.38 -0.47 5.98
CA GLY A 594 -35.79 0.08 7.27
C GLY A 594 -36.64 -0.89 8.09
N LEU A 595 -37.48 -1.69 7.43
CA LEU A 595 -38.26 -2.74 8.09
C LEU A 595 -37.39 -3.91 8.55
N LEU A 596 -36.34 -4.27 7.80
CA LEU A 596 -35.39 -5.31 8.22
C LEU A 596 -34.56 -4.88 9.42
N LEU A 597 -33.97 -3.68 9.35
CA LEU A 597 -33.09 -3.14 10.39
C LEU A 597 -33.78 -2.98 11.75
N THR A 598 -35.09 -2.73 11.76
CA THR A 598 -35.90 -2.57 12.99
C THR A 598 -36.37 -3.88 13.61
N ARG A 599 -36.11 -5.04 12.98
CA ARG A 599 -36.45 -6.35 13.54
C ARG A 599 -35.65 -6.61 14.81
N ARG A 600 -36.21 -7.35 15.77
CA ARG A 600 -35.55 -7.65 17.07
C ARG A 600 -34.17 -8.32 16.95
N GLU A 601 -33.95 -9.05 15.87
CA GLU A 601 -32.68 -9.74 15.62
C GLU A 601 -31.54 -8.79 15.22
N ILE A 602 -31.86 -7.61 14.67
CA ILE A 602 -30.88 -6.56 14.31
C ILE A 602 -30.95 -5.40 15.30
N ASN A 603 -32.16 -5.00 15.69
CA ASN A 603 -32.46 -4.06 16.75
C ASN A 603 -31.82 -2.67 16.57
N ALA A 604 -31.81 -2.15 15.34
CA ALA A 604 -31.31 -0.82 15.03
C ALA A 604 -32.40 0.26 15.14
N THR A 605 -32.00 1.49 15.46
CA THR A 605 -32.86 2.69 15.40
C THR A 605 -32.77 3.25 13.99
N VAL A 606 -33.88 3.31 13.24
CA VAL A 606 -33.85 3.70 11.83
C VAL A 606 -34.54 5.05 11.58
N THR A 607 -33.82 5.95 10.90
CA THR A 607 -34.37 7.19 10.33
C THR A 607 -34.44 7.07 8.81
N LEU A 608 -35.66 7.01 8.26
CA LEU A 608 -35.88 7.02 6.80
C LEU A 608 -35.92 8.47 6.29
N THR A 609 -34.99 8.81 5.40
CA THR A 609 -34.83 10.13 4.79
C THR A 609 -34.96 10.03 3.26
N HIS A 610 -35.13 11.15 2.58
CA HIS A 610 -35.28 11.21 1.13
C HIS A 610 -34.88 12.59 0.59
N THR A 611 -34.85 12.75 -0.73
CA THR A 611 -34.49 14.01 -1.42
C THR A 611 -35.28 15.25 -0.97
N GLY A 612 -36.50 15.08 -0.44
CA GLY A 612 -37.30 16.17 0.15
C GLY A 612 -37.14 16.37 1.67
N THR A 613 -36.23 15.67 2.34
CA THR A 613 -36.01 15.81 3.79
C THR A 613 -35.36 17.15 4.07
N ARG A 614 -35.97 17.95 4.96
CA ARG A 614 -35.40 19.23 5.39
C ARG A 614 -34.15 18.96 6.21
N ASP A 615 -33.05 19.61 5.87
CA ASP A 615 -31.73 19.41 6.48
C ASP A 615 -31.35 17.92 6.58
N LEU A 616 -31.26 17.26 5.42
CA LEU A 616 -30.80 15.87 5.33
C LEU A 616 -29.48 15.65 6.09
N GLY A 617 -28.56 16.61 6.02
CA GLY A 617 -27.27 16.54 6.70
C GLY A 617 -27.37 16.41 8.22
N ALA A 618 -28.35 17.06 8.87
CA ALA A 618 -28.54 16.95 10.32
C ALA A 618 -28.88 15.52 10.76
N HIS A 619 -29.71 14.81 10.00
CA HIS A 619 -30.05 13.42 10.26
C HIS A 619 -28.87 12.49 10.01
N LEU A 620 -28.12 12.71 8.93
CA LEU A 620 -26.98 11.86 8.58
C LEU A 620 -25.82 12.02 9.57
N ARG A 621 -25.59 13.21 10.12
CA ARG A 621 -24.53 13.47 11.11
C ARG A 621 -24.75 12.76 12.46
N GLN A 622 -25.97 12.30 12.73
CA GLN A 622 -26.28 11.54 13.94
C GLN A 622 -26.10 10.03 13.76
N ALA A 623 -26.14 9.56 12.51
CA ALA A 623 -26.15 8.14 12.21
C ALA A 623 -24.77 7.49 12.41
N ASP A 624 -24.78 6.30 13.00
CA ASP A 624 -23.65 5.37 13.00
C ASP A 624 -23.51 4.67 11.64
N VAL A 625 -24.64 4.48 10.94
CA VAL A 625 -24.68 3.87 9.60
C VAL A 625 -25.53 4.71 8.65
N ILE A 626 -25.01 5.00 7.46
CA ILE A 626 -25.73 5.67 6.38
C ILE A 626 -25.90 4.68 5.23
N VAL A 627 -27.14 4.41 4.82
CA VAL A 627 -27.46 3.63 3.61
C VAL A 627 -27.99 4.58 2.56
N ALA A 628 -27.18 4.89 1.55
CA ALA A 628 -27.53 5.78 0.45
C ALA A 628 -28.12 5.00 -0.73
N ALA A 629 -29.39 5.22 -1.03
CA ALA A 629 -30.19 4.53 -2.05
C ALA A 629 -31.27 5.45 -2.65
N ALA A 630 -30.98 6.74 -2.77
CA ALA A 630 -31.80 7.77 -3.38
C ALA A 630 -31.68 7.82 -4.91
N GLY A 631 -30.58 7.33 -5.49
CA GLY A 631 -30.33 7.40 -6.92
C GLY A 631 -30.06 8.83 -7.40
N VAL A 632 -29.38 9.63 -6.58
CA VAL A 632 -29.00 11.01 -6.86
C VAL A 632 -27.51 11.19 -6.60
N ALA A 633 -26.77 11.47 -7.67
CA ALA A 633 -25.33 11.68 -7.66
C ALA A 633 -24.89 12.61 -6.51
N HIS A 634 -23.98 12.11 -5.66
CA HIS A 634 -23.29 12.88 -4.63
C HIS A 634 -24.22 13.61 -3.63
N LEU A 635 -25.39 13.03 -3.35
CA LEU A 635 -26.33 13.53 -2.35
C LEU A 635 -25.74 13.48 -0.93
N VAL A 636 -24.99 12.44 -0.59
CA VAL A 636 -24.28 12.31 0.70
C VAL A 636 -22.86 12.84 0.53
N ARG A 637 -22.49 13.86 1.33
CA ARG A 637 -21.19 14.54 1.27
C ARG A 637 -20.45 14.38 2.60
N ALA A 638 -19.14 14.66 2.61
CA ALA A 638 -18.30 14.51 3.80
C ALA A 638 -18.87 15.19 5.06
N GLU A 639 -19.42 16.41 4.91
CA GLU A 639 -20.04 17.18 5.99
C GLU A 639 -21.35 16.60 6.55
N HIS A 640 -21.94 15.62 5.87
CA HIS A 640 -23.12 14.90 6.32
C HIS A 640 -22.75 13.68 7.18
N VAL A 641 -21.49 13.25 7.20
CA VAL A 641 -21.09 11.95 7.77
C VAL A 641 -20.44 12.15 9.14
N LYS A 642 -20.91 11.39 10.12
CA LYS A 642 -20.27 11.28 11.43
C LYS A 642 -18.92 10.57 11.28
N PRO A 643 -17.80 11.11 11.84
CA PRO A 643 -16.51 10.42 11.79
C PRO A 643 -16.60 9.00 12.33
N GLY A 644 -16.09 8.03 11.56
CA GLY A 644 -16.13 6.61 11.92
C GLY A 644 -17.45 5.89 11.60
N ALA A 645 -18.47 6.57 11.06
CA ALA A 645 -19.70 5.92 10.60
C ALA A 645 -19.45 4.96 9.43
N ALA A 646 -20.30 3.94 9.31
CA ALA A 646 -20.34 3.10 8.12
C ALA A 646 -21.24 3.74 7.04
N VAL A 647 -20.75 3.84 5.81
CA VAL A 647 -21.50 4.42 4.69
C VAL A 647 -21.60 3.40 3.56
N LEU A 648 -22.83 3.07 3.18
CA LEU A 648 -23.15 2.12 2.13
C LEU A 648 -23.79 2.88 0.98
N ASP A 649 -23.05 3.03 -0.12
CA ASP A 649 -23.50 3.58 -1.37
C ASP A 649 -24.10 2.49 -2.26
N VAL A 650 -25.42 2.49 -2.37
CA VAL A 650 -26.23 1.51 -3.11
C VAL A 650 -27.03 2.18 -4.23
N GLY A 651 -27.15 3.52 -4.21
CA GLY A 651 -27.81 4.29 -5.26
C GLY A 651 -26.89 4.52 -6.45
N VAL A 652 -27.46 4.49 -7.65
CA VAL A 652 -26.71 4.70 -8.89
C VAL A 652 -27.44 5.72 -9.74
N THR A 653 -26.72 6.74 -10.17
CA THR A 653 -27.18 7.74 -11.14
C THR A 653 -26.31 7.66 -12.38
N ARG A 654 -26.91 7.82 -13.56
CA ARG A 654 -26.18 7.94 -14.82
C ARG A 654 -26.42 9.30 -15.43
N GLU A 655 -25.35 9.98 -15.79
CA GLU A 655 -25.39 11.24 -16.52
C GLU A 655 -24.65 11.09 -17.85
N ARG A 656 -25.07 11.82 -18.88
CA ARG A 656 -24.30 11.88 -20.13
C ARG A 656 -23.24 12.97 -20.01
N ASP A 657 -22.01 12.62 -20.32
CA ASP A 657 -20.92 13.54 -20.56
C ASP A 657 -21.35 14.50 -21.69
N PRO A 658 -21.42 15.82 -21.43
CA PRO A 658 -21.82 16.80 -22.43
C PRO A 658 -20.85 16.92 -23.61
N GLU A 659 -19.57 16.59 -23.41
CA GLU A 659 -18.51 16.73 -24.41
C GLU A 659 -18.33 15.45 -25.23
N THR A 660 -18.36 14.28 -24.56
CA THR A 660 -18.10 13.00 -25.22
C THR A 660 -19.35 12.20 -25.57
N GLY A 661 -20.52 12.61 -25.06
CA GLY A 661 -21.80 11.91 -25.21
C GLY A 661 -21.88 10.57 -24.48
N LYS A 662 -20.82 10.18 -23.74
CA LYS A 662 -20.71 8.91 -23.02
C LYS A 662 -21.46 8.94 -21.71
N SER A 663 -22.01 7.81 -21.28
CA SER A 663 -22.63 7.69 -19.97
C SER A 663 -21.58 7.61 -18.87
N ILE A 664 -21.64 8.50 -17.89
CA ILE A 664 -20.88 8.46 -16.63
C ILE A 664 -21.82 7.94 -15.54
N VAL A 665 -21.30 7.08 -14.67
CA VAL A 665 -22.03 6.53 -13.53
C VAL A 665 -21.54 7.20 -12.26
N TYR A 666 -22.46 7.70 -11.45
CA TYR A 666 -22.19 8.27 -10.13
C TYR A 666 -22.94 7.47 -9.06
N GLY A 667 -22.36 7.41 -7.88
CA GLY A 667 -23.03 6.94 -6.69
C GLY A 667 -23.73 8.08 -5.94
N ASP A 668 -24.56 7.71 -4.96
CA ASP A 668 -25.21 8.70 -4.10
C ASP A 668 -24.21 9.37 -3.15
N VAL A 669 -23.07 8.73 -2.92
CA VAL A 669 -22.05 9.17 -1.96
C VAL A 669 -20.90 9.84 -2.70
N ALA A 670 -20.57 11.06 -2.30
CA ALA A 670 -19.49 11.84 -2.88
C ALA A 670 -18.12 11.23 -2.51
N PRO A 671 -17.11 11.22 -3.42
CA PRO A 671 -15.81 10.60 -3.16
C PRO A 671 -15.11 11.07 -1.88
N GLU A 672 -15.28 12.34 -1.50
CA GLU A 672 -14.72 12.93 -0.29
C GLU A 672 -15.24 12.30 1.02
N VAL A 673 -16.35 11.55 0.99
CA VAL A 673 -16.87 10.84 2.17
C VAL A 673 -15.89 9.77 2.67
N ALA A 674 -15.04 9.24 1.78
CA ALA A 674 -13.97 8.32 2.14
C ALA A 674 -12.96 8.94 3.13
N GLU A 675 -12.94 10.27 3.29
CA GLU A 675 -12.09 10.99 4.24
C GLU A 675 -12.69 11.06 5.66
N VAL A 676 -13.94 10.65 5.85
CA VAL A 676 -14.67 10.78 7.13
C VAL A 676 -15.26 9.45 7.63
N ALA A 677 -15.77 8.63 6.71
CA ALA A 677 -16.36 7.35 7.05
C ALA A 677 -15.33 6.36 7.62
N GLY A 678 -15.73 5.57 8.62
CA GLY A 678 -14.94 4.45 9.13
C GLY A 678 -15.01 3.22 8.23
N PHE A 679 -16.12 3.07 7.51
CA PHE A 679 -16.36 2.04 6.51
C PHE A 679 -17.07 2.66 5.32
N LEU A 680 -16.66 2.33 4.09
CA LEU A 680 -17.30 2.82 2.87
C LEU A 680 -17.47 1.69 1.86
N SER A 681 -18.68 1.52 1.32
CA SER A 681 -18.86 0.66 0.14
C SER A 681 -18.45 1.39 -1.15
N PRO A 682 -17.51 0.86 -1.94
CA PRO A 682 -17.32 1.32 -3.31
C PRO A 682 -18.56 1.02 -4.13
N ASN A 683 -18.87 1.96 -5.01
CA ASN A 683 -19.95 1.87 -5.96
C ASN A 683 -19.38 2.13 -7.37
N PRO A 684 -19.55 1.19 -8.32
CA PRO A 684 -20.10 -0.16 -8.14
C PRO A 684 -19.02 -1.14 -7.63
N GLY A 685 -19.23 -1.88 -6.52
CA GLY A 685 -18.27 -2.97 -6.19
C GLY A 685 -18.09 -3.54 -4.77
N GLY A 686 -18.75 -3.08 -3.70
CA GLY A 686 -18.72 -3.75 -2.38
C GLY A 686 -17.56 -3.42 -1.42
N VAL A 687 -17.81 -3.40 -0.10
CA VAL A 687 -17.07 -2.70 0.98
C VAL A 687 -15.54 -2.91 1.02
N ALA A 688 -14.79 -1.80 1.03
CA ALA A 688 -13.35 -1.79 1.33
C ALA A 688 -13.06 -0.82 2.50
N THR A 689 -12.28 -1.26 3.49
CA THR A 689 -11.80 -0.40 4.57
C THR A 689 -10.65 0.49 4.07
N LYS A 690 -10.96 1.72 3.65
CA LYS A 690 -9.94 2.77 3.51
C LYS A 690 -9.88 3.59 4.81
N ARG A 691 -8.72 3.58 5.48
CA ARG A 691 -8.43 4.56 6.54
C ARG A 691 -8.29 5.95 5.92
N ALA A 692 -9.11 6.88 6.37
CA ALA A 692 -9.00 8.29 6.02
C ALA A 692 -7.86 9.00 6.75
N TYR A 693 -7.10 9.82 6.02
CA TYR A 693 -6.23 10.86 6.55
C TYR A 693 -6.80 12.22 6.13
N ASP A 694 -7.41 12.94 7.07
CA ASP A 694 -7.98 14.27 6.80
C ASP A 694 -6.87 15.31 6.66
N SER A 695 -6.77 15.85 5.44
CA SER A 695 -5.94 17.02 5.14
C SER A 695 -6.73 18.15 4.51
N SER A 696 -8.06 18.06 4.37
CA SER A 696 -8.87 18.99 3.58
C SER A 696 -8.88 20.42 4.16
N GLY A 697 -9.04 20.54 5.49
CA GLY A 697 -8.94 21.81 6.20
C GLY A 697 -7.52 22.38 6.18
N ARG A 698 -6.51 21.50 6.30
CA ARG A 698 -5.10 21.88 6.12
C ARG A 698 -4.79 22.27 4.68
N ARG A 699 -5.44 21.69 3.68
CA ARG A 699 -5.24 21.95 2.26
C ARG A 699 -5.84 23.29 1.86
N LYS A 700 -7.07 23.60 2.28
CA LYS A 700 -7.66 24.93 2.10
C LYS A 700 -6.87 26.03 2.83
N ALA A 701 -6.50 25.79 4.09
CA ALA A 701 -5.66 26.73 4.84
C ALA A 701 -4.24 26.88 4.26
N ALA A 702 -3.70 25.83 3.64
CA ALA A 702 -2.42 25.88 2.95
C ALA A 702 -2.54 26.60 1.60
N GLU A 703 -3.59 26.37 0.82
CA GLU A 703 -3.88 27.04 -0.46
C GLU A 703 -4.02 28.56 -0.25
N GLU A 704 -4.83 28.97 0.72
CA GLU A 704 -5.04 30.39 1.01
C GLU A 704 -3.78 31.08 1.54
N ARG A 705 -2.99 30.39 2.38
CA ARG A 705 -1.69 30.87 2.84
C ARG A 705 -0.69 31.00 1.69
N SER A 706 -0.73 30.08 0.73
CA SER A 706 0.15 30.09 -0.43
C SER A 706 -0.18 31.23 -1.37
N ARG A 707 -1.48 31.51 -1.56
CA ARG A 707 -1.93 32.66 -2.31
C ARG A 707 -1.37 33.96 -1.72
N ARG A 708 -1.45 34.15 -0.39
CA ARG A 708 -0.87 35.33 0.27
C ARG A 708 0.65 35.45 0.10
N ILE A 709 1.38 34.33 0.22
CA ILE A 709 2.84 34.31 0.00
C ILE A 709 3.17 34.71 -1.44
N LEU A 710 2.44 34.20 -2.43
CA LEU A 710 2.66 34.53 -3.84
C LEU A 710 2.30 35.98 -4.16
N GLU A 711 1.22 36.52 -3.61
CA GLU A 711 0.82 37.93 -3.80
C GLU A 711 1.82 38.91 -3.19
N ALA A 712 2.33 38.61 -1.99
CA ALA A 712 3.38 39.41 -1.35
C ALA A 712 4.71 39.31 -2.13
N ALA A 713 5.09 38.09 -2.52
CA ALA A 713 6.29 37.86 -3.33
C ALA A 713 6.23 38.62 -4.66
N ALA A 714 5.06 38.63 -5.33
CA ALA A 714 4.85 39.42 -6.53
C ALA A 714 5.17 40.90 -6.24
N ARG A 715 4.43 41.57 -5.35
CA ARG A 715 4.67 43.00 -5.06
C ARG A 715 6.12 43.32 -4.74
N HIS A 716 6.78 42.47 -3.96
CA HIS A 716 8.19 42.66 -3.63
C HIS A 716 9.12 42.58 -4.85
N PHE A 717 8.94 41.59 -5.73
CA PHE A 717 9.77 41.46 -6.93
C PHE A 717 9.58 42.60 -7.93
N ASP A 718 8.39 43.20 -8.00
CA ASP A 718 8.11 44.36 -8.86
C ASP A 718 8.69 45.66 -8.31
N GLU A 719 8.44 45.94 -7.02
CA GLU A 719 8.87 47.20 -6.43
C GLU A 719 10.39 47.24 -6.16
N TRP A 720 10.99 46.12 -5.78
CA TRP A 720 12.37 46.07 -5.27
C TRP A 720 13.34 45.23 -6.12
N GLY A 721 12.85 44.59 -7.18
CA GLY A 721 13.65 43.72 -8.05
C GLY A 721 14.22 42.49 -7.32
N TRP A 722 15.09 41.74 -8.00
CA TRP A 722 15.72 40.56 -7.40
C TRP A 722 16.58 40.92 -6.19
N PRO A 723 17.53 41.88 -6.21
CA PRO A 723 18.41 42.10 -5.07
C PRO A 723 17.71 42.64 -3.82
N GLY A 724 16.68 43.48 -3.99
CA GLY A 724 15.96 44.12 -2.88
C GLY A 724 14.89 43.24 -2.22
N THR A 725 14.49 42.16 -2.87
CA THR A 725 13.49 41.22 -2.33
C THR A 725 14.11 40.27 -1.31
N THR A 726 13.55 40.11 -0.12
CA THR A 726 13.99 39.10 0.86
C THR A 726 12.84 38.19 1.27
N ILE A 727 13.15 36.93 1.59
CA ILE A 727 12.15 35.98 2.09
C ILE A 727 11.56 36.47 3.43
N ALA A 728 12.38 37.13 4.25
CA ALA A 728 11.96 37.80 5.48
C ALA A 728 10.85 38.84 5.23
N ALA A 729 11.04 39.73 4.26
CA ALA A 729 10.06 40.77 3.94
C ALA A 729 8.75 40.17 3.40
N ILE A 730 8.85 39.17 2.51
CA ILE A 730 7.68 38.46 1.96
C ILE A 730 6.91 37.73 3.05
N ALA A 731 7.61 37.05 3.96
CA ALA A 731 7.00 36.31 5.05
C ALA A 731 6.24 37.26 6.01
N ALA A 732 6.85 38.40 6.34
CA ALA A 732 6.23 39.43 7.16
C ALA A 732 4.95 40.00 6.50
N GLU A 733 4.98 40.29 5.20
CA GLU A 733 3.81 40.83 4.50
C GLU A 733 2.68 39.78 4.34
N ALA A 734 3.03 38.51 4.13
CA ALA A 734 2.06 37.43 3.98
C ALA A 734 1.48 36.90 5.31
N ASP A 735 1.92 37.47 6.44
CA ASP A 735 1.61 37.05 7.81
C ASP A 735 1.95 35.57 8.06
N VAL A 736 3.20 35.20 7.75
CA VAL A 736 3.74 33.84 7.95
C VAL A 736 5.19 33.89 8.44
N SER A 737 5.69 32.78 8.99
CA SER A 737 7.12 32.67 9.34
C SER A 737 8.00 32.44 8.10
N GLU A 738 9.23 32.94 8.09
CA GLU A 738 10.22 32.67 7.02
C GLU A 738 10.42 31.18 6.75
N ASN A 739 10.49 30.37 7.81
CA ASN A 739 10.65 28.92 7.71
C ASN A 739 9.51 28.28 6.89
N LEU A 740 8.29 28.82 6.99
CA LEU A 740 7.13 28.32 6.25
C LEU A 740 7.19 28.70 4.77
N VAL A 741 7.77 29.84 4.42
CA VAL A 741 8.05 30.19 3.02
C VAL A 741 9.11 29.24 2.45
N PHE A 742 10.17 28.94 3.21
CA PHE A 742 11.22 27.98 2.80
C PHE A 742 10.73 26.53 2.68
N GLN A 743 9.82 26.11 3.57
CA GLN A 743 9.18 24.79 3.48
C GLN A 743 8.38 24.61 2.19
N ARG A 744 7.85 25.71 1.64
CA ARG A 744 7.01 25.67 0.43
C ARG A 744 7.76 26.01 -0.84
N PHE A 745 8.74 26.89 -0.73
CA PHE A 745 9.59 27.33 -1.83
C PHE A 745 11.03 27.20 -1.36
N SER A 746 11.71 26.18 -1.88
CA SER A 746 13.07 25.80 -1.51
C SER A 746 14.10 26.92 -1.69
N SER A 747 13.78 27.93 -2.49
CA SER A 747 14.61 29.11 -2.68
C SER A 747 13.77 30.32 -3.08
N LYS A 748 14.39 31.51 -3.00
CA LYS A 748 13.85 32.74 -3.56
C LYS A 748 13.62 32.65 -5.08
N PHE A 749 14.40 31.83 -5.79
CA PHE A 749 14.21 31.57 -7.22
C PHE A 749 12.95 30.73 -7.47
N ASP A 750 12.75 29.67 -6.67
CA ASP A 750 11.55 28.82 -6.78
C ASP A 750 10.27 29.61 -6.50
N LEU A 751 10.34 30.58 -5.58
CA LEU A 751 9.25 31.50 -5.28
C LEU A 751 8.97 32.46 -6.46
N LEU A 752 10.00 33.04 -7.08
CA LEU A 752 9.85 33.86 -8.29
C LEU A 752 9.17 33.07 -9.41
N MET A 753 9.60 31.83 -9.63
CA MET A 753 8.99 30.96 -10.65
C MET A 753 7.54 30.60 -10.34
N ALA A 754 7.16 30.53 -9.06
CA ALA A 754 5.79 30.31 -8.66
C ALA A 754 4.92 31.55 -8.87
N VAL A 755 5.45 32.75 -8.59
CA VAL A 755 4.78 34.04 -8.90
C VAL A 755 4.49 34.17 -10.39
N MET A 756 5.48 33.86 -11.23
CA MET A 756 5.34 33.91 -12.70
C MET A 756 4.25 32.95 -13.21
N ARG A 757 4.20 31.72 -12.66
CA ARG A 757 3.18 30.72 -13.03
C ARG A 757 1.78 31.09 -12.55
N ALA A 758 1.68 31.78 -11.41
CA ALA A 758 0.40 32.22 -10.86
C ALA A 758 -0.18 33.45 -11.58
N GLY A 759 0.59 34.13 -12.44
CA GLY A 759 0.11 35.30 -13.19
C GLY A 759 -0.20 36.50 -12.30
N ALA A 760 0.53 36.66 -11.19
CA ALA A 760 0.21 37.62 -10.13
C ALA A 760 0.37 39.11 -10.53
N PHE A 761 0.96 39.41 -11.68
CA PHE A 761 1.07 40.77 -12.25
C PHE A 761 0.01 41.10 -13.29
N GLY A 762 -1.20 40.58 -13.09
CA GLY A 762 -2.26 40.55 -14.08
C GLY A 762 -2.19 39.27 -14.91
N ARG A 763 -3.35 38.69 -15.22
CA ARG A 763 -3.48 37.44 -15.99
C ARG A 763 -2.57 37.53 -17.23
N ALA A 764 -1.52 36.71 -17.26
CA ALA A 764 -0.86 36.43 -18.52
C ALA A 764 -1.94 35.87 -19.45
N PRO A 765 -2.19 36.48 -20.63
CA PRO A 765 -3.12 35.88 -21.58
C PRO A 765 -2.65 34.45 -21.88
N ASP A 766 -3.60 33.54 -22.15
CA ASP A 766 -3.27 32.17 -22.58
C ASP A 766 -2.67 32.24 -23.99
N LEU A 767 -1.39 32.63 -24.03
CA LEU A 767 -0.64 32.83 -25.25
C LEU A 767 -0.42 31.50 -25.97
N ARG A 768 -0.39 30.39 -25.23
CA ARG A 768 -0.20 29.06 -25.79
C ARG A 768 -1.48 28.57 -26.47
N GLY A 769 -2.64 28.80 -25.84
CA GLY A 769 -3.95 28.61 -26.47
C GLY A 769 -4.13 29.54 -27.68
N ALA A 770 -3.84 30.83 -27.52
CA ALA A 770 -3.96 31.81 -28.61
C ALA A 770 -3.02 31.51 -29.81
N LEU A 771 -1.79 31.06 -29.57
CA LEU A 771 -0.86 30.61 -30.62
C LEU A 771 -1.31 29.31 -31.29
N ALA A 772 -1.94 28.40 -30.55
CA ALA A 772 -2.45 27.14 -31.07
C ALA A 772 -3.73 27.33 -31.91
N GLU A 773 -4.56 28.32 -31.57
CA GLU A 773 -5.76 28.69 -32.32
C GLU A 773 -5.47 29.59 -33.54
N LEU A 774 -4.32 30.27 -33.57
CA LEU A 774 -3.84 31.03 -34.72
C LEU A 774 -3.33 30.07 -35.82
N ASP A 775 -4.25 29.48 -36.59
CA ASP A 775 -3.91 28.80 -37.84
C ASP A 775 -3.53 29.82 -38.92
N MET A 776 -2.28 30.28 -38.84
CA MET A 776 -1.70 31.24 -39.78
C MET A 776 -1.68 30.71 -41.22
N SER A 777 -1.75 29.39 -41.42
CA SER A 777 -1.77 28.78 -42.74
C SER A 777 -3.13 28.92 -43.45
N ALA A 778 -4.22 29.05 -42.69
CA ALA A 778 -5.58 29.26 -43.19
C ALA A 778 -5.85 30.70 -43.65
N ILE A 779 -5.06 31.67 -43.19
CA ILE A 779 -5.15 33.08 -43.63
C ILE A 779 -4.39 33.20 -44.96
N ALA A 780 -5.03 33.56 -46.07
CA ALA A 780 -4.35 33.57 -47.38
C ALA A 780 -3.41 34.76 -47.57
N ASP A 781 -3.74 35.93 -47.01
CA ASP A 781 -2.96 37.17 -47.18
C ASP A 781 -1.76 37.23 -46.21
N PRO A 782 -0.51 37.30 -46.71
CA PRO A 782 0.67 37.46 -45.85
C PRO A 782 0.66 38.75 -45.02
N GLY A 783 -0.01 39.81 -45.51
CA GLY A 783 -0.21 41.04 -44.77
C GLY A 783 -1.06 40.84 -43.52
N GLU A 784 -2.20 40.19 -43.67
CA GLU A 784 -3.12 39.84 -42.57
C GLU A 784 -2.46 38.89 -41.56
N ARG A 785 -1.69 37.89 -42.02
CA ARG A 785 -0.89 37.02 -41.13
C ARG A 785 0.05 37.85 -40.25
N LEU A 786 0.76 38.81 -40.84
CA LEU A 786 1.67 39.66 -40.08
C LEU A 786 0.94 40.51 -39.03
N GLU A 787 -0.22 41.07 -39.36
CA GLU A 787 -1.00 41.87 -38.42
C GLU A 787 -1.50 41.08 -37.21
N ARG A 788 -1.99 39.85 -37.43
CA ARG A 788 -2.39 38.95 -36.34
C ARG A 788 -1.23 38.58 -35.42
N PHE A 789 -0.05 38.32 -36.00
CA PHE A 789 1.14 38.07 -35.20
C PHE A 789 1.57 39.30 -34.41
N LEU A 790 1.53 40.50 -35.01
CA LEU A 790 1.86 41.74 -34.32
C LEU A 790 0.94 42.00 -33.12
N ASP A 791 -0.36 41.73 -33.24
CA ASP A 791 -1.30 41.90 -32.14
C ASP A 791 -0.97 40.96 -30.98
N LEU A 792 -0.69 39.69 -31.27
CA LEU A 792 -0.28 38.73 -30.28
C LEU A 792 1.07 39.10 -29.63
N ALA A 793 2.07 39.46 -30.44
CA ALA A 793 3.39 39.84 -29.95
C ALA A 793 3.34 41.09 -29.07
N CYS A 794 2.57 42.12 -29.47
CA CYS A 794 2.41 43.35 -28.69
C CYS A 794 1.58 43.15 -27.42
N ALA A 795 0.66 42.18 -27.40
CA ALA A 795 -0.05 41.78 -26.18
C ALA A 795 0.88 41.01 -25.22
N ALA A 796 1.76 40.16 -25.75
CA ALA A 796 2.63 39.29 -24.96
C ALA A 796 3.85 40.00 -24.38
N VAL A 797 4.53 40.83 -25.18
CA VAL A 797 5.87 41.33 -24.86
C VAL A 797 5.95 42.18 -23.58
N PRO A 798 4.96 43.02 -23.20
CA PRO A 798 5.04 43.79 -21.95
C PRO A 798 5.04 42.88 -20.72
N HIS A 799 4.30 41.78 -20.76
CA HIS A 799 4.22 40.84 -19.66
C HIS A 799 5.57 40.14 -19.45
N PHE A 800 6.22 39.69 -20.54
CA PHE A 800 7.54 39.05 -20.44
C PHE A 800 8.65 40.04 -20.09
N ALA A 801 8.58 41.27 -20.62
CA ALA A 801 9.52 42.34 -20.34
C ALA A 801 9.61 42.70 -18.86
N HIS A 802 8.47 42.65 -18.16
CA HIS A 802 8.42 42.88 -16.72
C HIS A 802 9.25 41.84 -15.93
N TYR A 803 9.18 40.56 -16.34
CA TYR A 803 9.95 39.49 -15.69
C TYR A 803 11.40 39.40 -16.15
N ALA A 804 11.72 39.84 -17.38
CA ALA A 804 13.07 39.75 -17.94
C ALA A 804 14.11 40.49 -17.09
N ILE A 805 13.74 41.64 -16.50
CA ILE A 805 14.64 42.42 -15.63
C ILE A 805 14.95 41.64 -14.33
N VAL A 806 13.92 41.14 -13.64
CA VAL A 806 14.07 40.39 -12.38
C VAL A 806 14.81 39.08 -12.61
N TRP A 807 14.54 38.41 -13.73
CA TRP A 807 15.17 37.15 -14.09
C TRP A 807 16.65 37.33 -14.50
N ALA A 808 16.99 38.39 -15.22
CA ALA A 808 18.37 38.74 -15.55
C ALA A 808 19.19 39.09 -14.29
N GLN A 809 18.58 39.77 -13.31
CA GLN A 809 19.20 40.03 -12.02
C GLN A 809 19.40 38.72 -11.21
N ALA A 810 18.45 37.78 -11.32
CA ALA A 810 18.56 36.47 -10.68
C ALA A 810 19.70 35.61 -11.28
N SER A 811 19.79 35.51 -12.61
CA SER A 811 20.80 34.69 -13.31
C SER A 811 22.24 35.15 -13.09
N ALA A 812 22.43 36.42 -12.71
CA ALA A 812 23.73 36.96 -12.30
C ALA A 812 24.25 36.38 -10.96
N SER A 813 23.38 35.81 -10.12
CA SER A 813 23.71 35.35 -8.77
C SER A 813 23.22 33.94 -8.43
N ASP A 814 22.41 33.32 -9.29
CA ASP A 814 21.85 31.98 -9.11
C ASP A 814 22.00 31.15 -10.40
N ASP A 815 22.75 30.06 -10.33
CA ASP A 815 23.04 29.20 -11.49
C ASP A 815 21.78 28.50 -12.03
N ARG A 816 20.80 28.18 -11.16
CA ARG A 816 19.52 27.58 -11.58
C ARG A 816 18.69 28.58 -12.38
N ALA A 817 18.74 29.87 -12.00
CA ALA A 817 18.09 30.94 -12.74
C ALA A 817 18.68 31.12 -14.13
N ARG A 818 20.01 30.93 -14.25
CA ARG A 818 20.74 30.99 -15.53
C ARG A 818 20.35 29.82 -16.45
N ASP A 819 20.37 28.59 -15.94
CA ASP A 819 19.99 27.40 -16.72
C ASP A 819 18.55 27.47 -17.25
N GLN A 820 17.64 27.96 -16.42
CA GLN A 820 16.24 28.13 -16.80
C GLN A 820 16.04 29.27 -17.81
N MET A 821 16.82 30.35 -17.72
CA MET A 821 16.83 31.43 -18.71
C MET A 821 17.30 30.91 -20.08
N ASP A 822 18.35 30.09 -20.10
CA ASP A 822 18.84 29.46 -21.33
C ASP A 822 17.80 28.50 -21.94
N ALA A 823 17.08 27.76 -21.10
CA ALA A 823 15.98 26.90 -21.55
C ALA A 823 14.80 27.70 -22.11
N ALA A 824 14.44 28.81 -21.47
CA ALA A 824 13.38 29.71 -21.94
C ALA A 824 13.75 30.39 -23.26
N ALA A 825 15.01 30.80 -23.43
CA ALA A 825 15.52 31.37 -24.67
C ALA A 825 15.45 30.36 -25.84
N ARG A 826 15.81 29.08 -25.59
CA ARG A 826 15.64 28.00 -26.58
C ARG A 826 14.16 27.79 -26.94
N ALA A 827 13.27 27.70 -25.95
CA ALA A 827 11.84 27.51 -26.18
C ALA A 827 11.21 28.70 -26.94
N HIS A 828 11.61 29.93 -26.62
CA HIS A 828 11.16 31.12 -27.35
C HIS A 828 11.60 31.07 -28.82
N ARG A 829 12.85 30.69 -29.09
CA ARG A 829 13.36 30.51 -30.46
C ARG A 829 12.58 29.45 -31.24
N ASP A 830 12.23 28.34 -30.62
CA ASP A 830 11.43 27.27 -31.26
C ASP A 830 9.99 27.72 -31.56
N ASN A 831 9.40 28.52 -30.67
CA ASN A 831 8.10 29.16 -30.91
C ASN A 831 8.17 30.16 -32.07
N VAL A 832 9.24 30.97 -32.13
CA VAL A 832 9.47 31.91 -33.24
C VAL A 832 9.68 31.16 -34.55
N LEU A 833 10.39 30.02 -34.57
CA LEU A 833 10.51 29.18 -35.77
C LEU A 833 9.12 28.74 -36.29
N THR A 834 8.23 28.34 -35.38
CA THR A 834 6.85 27.94 -35.73
C THR A 834 6.07 29.10 -36.33
N VAL A 835 6.18 30.29 -35.73
CA VAL A 835 5.56 31.52 -36.23
C VAL A 835 6.12 31.92 -37.59
N VAL A 836 7.44 31.91 -37.79
CA VAL A 836 8.07 32.31 -39.06
C VAL A 836 7.65 31.36 -40.19
N ARG A 837 7.55 30.05 -39.91
CA ARG A 837 6.97 29.07 -40.85
C ARG A 837 5.53 29.41 -41.21
N GLY A 838 4.70 29.77 -40.23
CA GLY A 838 3.31 30.20 -40.46
C GLY A 838 3.21 31.49 -41.26
N LEU A 839 4.03 32.50 -40.95
CA LEU A 839 4.05 33.80 -41.64
C LEU A 839 4.52 33.67 -43.10
N THR A 840 5.54 32.85 -43.35
CA THR A 840 6.16 32.73 -44.69
C THR A 840 5.58 31.60 -45.55
N GLY A 841 4.90 30.62 -44.93
CA GLY A 841 4.44 29.39 -45.59
C GLY A 841 5.59 28.46 -46.03
N ARG A 842 6.83 28.70 -45.58
CA ARG A 842 8.01 27.91 -45.99
C ARG A 842 8.42 26.92 -44.90
N PRO A 843 8.30 25.60 -45.13
CA PRO A 843 8.74 24.60 -44.14
C PRO A 843 10.27 24.66 -43.87
N ASP A 844 11.05 24.99 -44.91
CA ASP A 844 12.51 25.15 -44.87
C ASP A 844 12.90 26.60 -44.54
N THR A 845 12.63 27.02 -43.31
CA THR A 845 12.99 28.36 -42.81
C THR A 845 14.48 28.40 -42.40
N PRO A 846 15.31 29.30 -42.97
CA PRO A 846 16.71 29.46 -42.57
C PRO A 846 16.87 29.86 -41.10
N ALA A 847 17.90 29.32 -40.43
CA ALA A 847 18.14 29.59 -39.01
C ALA A 847 18.42 31.07 -38.72
N ASP A 848 19.14 31.77 -39.60
CA ASP A 848 19.44 33.20 -39.46
C ASP A 848 18.17 34.08 -39.52
N LEU A 849 17.17 33.66 -40.28
CA LEU A 849 15.88 34.33 -40.36
C LEU A 849 15.13 34.22 -39.02
N VAL A 850 15.10 33.03 -38.43
CA VAL A 850 14.50 32.79 -37.11
C VAL A 850 15.20 33.60 -36.04
N ASP A 851 16.52 33.66 -36.06
CA ASP A 851 17.32 34.41 -35.08
C ASP A 851 17.02 35.92 -35.15
N ARG A 852 16.93 36.48 -36.36
CA ARG A 852 16.59 37.91 -36.56
C ARG A 852 15.19 38.25 -36.06
N VAL A 853 14.20 37.38 -36.30
CA VAL A 853 12.84 37.57 -35.78
C VAL A 853 12.81 37.40 -34.25
N THR A 854 13.56 36.44 -33.73
CA THR A 854 13.71 36.20 -32.28
C THR A 854 14.25 37.44 -31.58
N VAL A 855 15.31 38.06 -32.11
CA VAL A 855 15.87 39.32 -31.58
C VAL A 855 14.85 40.45 -31.68
N ALA A 856 14.17 40.61 -32.82
CA ALA A 856 13.21 41.71 -33.01
C ALA A 856 12.00 41.64 -32.07
N THR A 857 11.59 40.42 -31.69
CA THR A 857 10.42 40.15 -30.85
C THR A 857 10.78 39.87 -29.38
N SER A 858 12.05 40.03 -29.01
CA SER A 858 12.52 39.75 -27.65
C SER A 858 12.06 40.82 -26.65
N ALA A 859 11.94 40.41 -25.39
CA ALA A 859 11.62 41.28 -24.27
C ALA A 859 12.65 42.41 -24.08
N GLU A 860 13.93 42.11 -24.29
CA GLU A 860 15.05 43.05 -24.17
C GLU A 860 14.97 44.16 -25.23
N THR A 861 14.66 43.80 -26.47
CA THR A 861 14.46 44.77 -27.55
C THR A 861 13.30 45.71 -27.23
N TYR A 862 12.18 45.18 -26.76
CA TYR A 862 11.05 46.00 -26.31
C TYR A 862 11.43 46.95 -25.16
N LEU A 863 12.15 46.45 -24.15
CA LEU A 863 12.58 47.27 -23.00
C LEU A 863 13.48 48.44 -23.43
N GLN A 864 14.35 48.26 -24.43
CA GLN A 864 15.17 49.36 -24.97
C GLN A 864 14.31 50.47 -25.57
N PHE A 865 13.27 50.13 -26.34
CA PHE A 865 12.34 51.13 -26.87
C PHE A 865 11.50 51.80 -25.78
N ALA A 866 11.00 51.02 -24.81
CA ALA A 866 10.25 51.55 -23.68
C ALA A 866 11.09 52.55 -22.86
N GLN A 867 12.38 52.29 -22.65
CA GLN A 867 13.31 53.21 -21.98
C GLN A 867 13.54 54.52 -22.75
N LEU A 868 13.40 54.51 -24.08
CA LEU A 868 13.42 55.70 -24.92
C LEU A 868 12.08 56.47 -24.91
N GLY A 869 11.12 56.05 -24.08
CA GLY A 869 9.81 56.69 -23.93
C GLY A 869 8.81 56.32 -25.03
N TRP A 870 9.03 55.24 -25.76
CA TRP A 870 8.11 54.82 -26.81
C TRP A 870 6.84 54.20 -26.22
N GLU A 871 5.69 54.63 -26.73
CA GLU A 871 4.43 53.95 -26.46
C GLU A 871 4.33 52.64 -27.26
N MET A 872 3.46 51.71 -26.82
CA MET A 872 3.23 50.45 -27.52
C MET A 872 2.81 50.63 -28.98
N SER A 873 2.08 51.72 -29.28
CA SER A 873 1.71 52.10 -30.63
C SER A 873 2.94 52.35 -31.53
N SER A 874 3.95 53.04 -31.01
CA SER A 874 5.22 53.31 -31.70
C SER A 874 6.05 52.03 -31.86
N TYR A 875 6.13 51.21 -30.81
CA TYR A 875 6.83 49.92 -30.86
C TYR A 875 6.21 48.98 -31.91
N ARG A 876 4.88 48.89 -31.96
CA ARG A 876 4.15 48.10 -32.95
C ARG A 876 4.43 48.55 -34.39
N VAL A 877 4.53 49.86 -34.63
CA VAL A 877 4.88 50.42 -35.95
C VAL A 877 6.31 50.03 -36.35
N TRP A 878 7.27 50.15 -35.45
CA TRP A 878 8.65 49.73 -35.71
C TRP A 878 8.77 48.22 -35.92
N LEU A 879 8.12 47.42 -35.08
CA LEU A 879 8.16 45.96 -35.17
C LEU A 879 7.54 45.50 -36.50
N ARG A 880 6.43 46.12 -36.93
CA ARG A 880 5.83 45.88 -38.25
C ARG A 880 6.83 46.15 -39.38
N ALA A 881 7.47 47.31 -39.40
CA ALA A 881 8.42 47.68 -40.44
C ALA A 881 9.64 46.75 -40.46
N THR A 882 10.17 46.43 -39.28
CA THR A 882 11.31 45.54 -39.07
C THR A 882 11.01 44.12 -39.53
N LEU A 883 9.86 43.55 -39.14
CA LEU A 883 9.45 42.22 -39.55
C LEU A 883 9.15 42.14 -41.06
N ARG A 884 8.54 43.17 -41.67
CA ARG A 884 8.38 43.22 -43.15
C ARG A 884 9.72 43.16 -43.87
N GLY A 885 10.72 43.91 -43.38
CA GLY A 885 12.07 43.90 -43.95
C GLY A 885 12.82 42.59 -43.72
N ILE A 886 12.71 42.00 -42.52
CA ILE A 886 13.37 40.71 -42.18
C ILE A 886 12.78 39.56 -43.00
N LEU A 887 11.45 39.48 -43.07
CA LEU A 887 10.72 38.43 -43.79
C LEU A 887 10.68 38.66 -45.31
N ALA A 888 11.19 39.81 -45.78
CA ALA A 888 11.20 40.22 -47.19
C ALA A 888 9.83 40.06 -47.88
N LEU A 889 8.74 40.37 -47.17
CA LEU A 889 7.37 40.12 -47.63
C LEU A 889 7.02 40.87 -48.93
N ASP A 890 7.71 41.97 -49.22
CA ASP A 890 7.58 42.72 -50.48
C ASP A 890 8.20 42.00 -51.71
N ARG A 891 8.90 40.86 -51.51
CA ARG A 891 9.42 39.99 -52.60
C ARG A 891 8.62 38.68 -52.74
N ILE A 892 7.60 38.46 -51.91
CA ILE A 892 6.75 37.26 -51.94
C ILE A 892 5.43 37.53 -52.69
N VAL A 893 5.12 38.80 -52.97
CA VAL A 893 4.05 39.20 -53.90
C VAL A 893 4.69 39.80 -55.17
N THR A 894 5.08 38.92 -56.08
CA THR A 894 5.15 39.16 -57.53
C THR A 894 4.95 37.85 -58.26
#